data_AF-A0AAD7C493-F1
#
_entry.id   AF-A0AAD7C493-F1
#
_cell.length_a   1.000
_cell.length_b   1.000
_cell.length_c   1.000
_cell.angle_alpha   90.00
_cell.angle_beta   90.00
_cell.angle_gamma   90.00
#
_symmetry.space_group_name_H-M   'P 1'
#
loop_
_entity.id
_entity.type
_entity.pdbx_description
1 polymer ?
#
loop_
_entity_poly.entity_id
_entity_poly.type
_entity_poly.pdbx_seq_one_letter_code
_entity_poly.pdbx_strand_id
1 'polypeptide(L)'
;MAIYRSLTDKSLYCRRKSDPTDVATQFNIAGLPVEIVAEIFLQVCGMHCSIGKAGDGPILLLAVCRAWRDLALHTPSLWNSFVIDFRPLPGPTKRDSLIRSMREWIDRSRSLPLYFQLHTEYPVFDSTYTDVVRYLLESSSRWCEVTLHANGASLLPLWAAGTSPVETVGHISFAFADLTFDWAQMTELDLFLITMPSLDECFRILKQSVNLRRCTLNAVCSFTYDQRLEVPHLEHLSLTAFGTQIEGVRQEIVYMAFLAALALPVLRSLKIGWNVAAPRANEPYHWSDGCTRLVRFLEGLQGQLQTLSLSYLPLNTGQFIQCLEAIPSLKHLVFNRSHLDIEHDGYDRLVNALANQPLIPQLQHLRLEGSEVIHQSSIASFCSQYEYGDYARSSRRLSHVISNHLDKKGNAIRLVSISLSTKCPRSIGSEARRKSRSRSGSLPAQEESTLPAWIVPNQTPDADDSVNPEAPFGFVDADVKAYFRTVDVQIRDWQDPAESGAADEDVDPNEERRMFLVAALTEMTGKEKQLATDPDCSIVLERMAYSMDDFVRRVFVDSLMGSYAVLVKHRFASHVCQTLFTVAKQTVSREKRGVLPTVPDDNGELRTLTQLVVDMCEELFPVFSSLVMDPFASHVIRALLLLLSPNSSQETAPVRSKKSASWKAKQGALKSVFKEADAGASTAPPEVFTGTARRFVEIIRNELGANETRALAADKVASPTLQMLLAVEADQQMTDEPDSLMDRVLVGLITSARDDPNAIPPASDYLNTLLRDPTSSHLLECIVSRCPDTSFSILWASYFKGNLPRLASHPVANFVLAKALERVDAPQLSEACAELHNTWRKIIQTSRTGVLRATIDRAAALKACGAEIEEAVSTAFDINTPEERKMLIPCVLRLQTPQELKHGETTVQGAVLLQSLLRLPEPHNQFVIESLNSLPMEDVLKIAHHAAGSRVLDALLDSPTVPLKAKRQFVLSFIGHYHLLVDDRIGSRVGDRCWAFSDTYLKEKIARSLIQQEQFLAGSYFGKYFARNLNLYLLQRRPDEWRTMQTNRNRPMETLTETPRGPVAETAAGSERHKRKRDGGGDEIDELFGAAMGKKVKRAALRDVEVDPKSVPSGKGDEDVGLANVIGAIRAAPAEGKKHGRRKGD
;
A
#
# COMPACT_ATOMS: atom_id res chain seq x y z
N MET A 1 2.44 -22.99 29.54
CA MET A 1 3.39 -22.67 28.45
C MET A 1 3.80 -23.88 27.61
N ALA A 2 4.34 -24.97 28.19
CA ALA A 2 4.70 -26.18 27.43
C ALA A 2 3.49 -26.86 26.74
N ILE A 3 2.36 -26.98 27.45
CA ILE A 3 1.07 -27.47 26.92
C ILE A 3 0.54 -26.56 25.80
N TYR A 4 0.64 -25.24 25.96
CA TYR A 4 0.26 -24.26 24.93
C TYR A 4 1.10 -24.42 23.65
N ARG A 5 2.42 -24.65 23.76
CA ARG A 5 3.30 -24.93 22.62
C ARG A 5 2.93 -26.25 21.92
N SER A 6 2.61 -27.29 22.69
CA SER A 6 2.17 -28.58 22.14
C SER A 6 0.80 -28.51 21.43
N LEU A 7 -0.14 -27.68 21.91
CA LEU A 7 -1.48 -27.52 21.31
C LEU A 7 -1.53 -26.57 20.11
N THR A 8 -0.59 -25.63 20.03
CA THR A 8 -0.53 -24.63 18.94
C THR A 8 0.37 -25.08 17.78
N ASP A 9 1.09 -26.18 17.94
CA ASP A 9 1.86 -26.84 16.89
C ASP A 9 0.91 -27.66 15.99
N LYS A 10 0.66 -27.13 14.79
CA LYS A 10 -0.25 -27.76 13.81
C LYS A 10 0.27 -29.10 13.27
N SER A 11 1.54 -29.45 13.52
CA SER A 11 2.15 -30.70 13.06
C SER A 11 1.60 -31.95 13.76
N LEU A 12 1.02 -31.81 14.97
CA LEU A 12 0.56 -32.94 15.78
C LEU A 12 -0.88 -33.41 15.48
N TYR A 13 -1.66 -32.69 14.67
CA TYR A 13 -3.05 -33.06 14.35
C TYR A 13 -3.19 -34.24 13.37
N CYS A 14 -2.10 -34.73 12.77
CA CYS A 14 -2.16 -35.72 11.70
C CYS A 14 -1.46 -37.07 11.96
N ARG A 15 -0.83 -37.33 13.10
CA ARG A 15 -0.23 -38.66 13.37
C ARG A 15 -1.14 -39.53 14.24
N ARG A 16 -1.92 -40.41 13.60
CA ARG A 16 -2.37 -41.65 14.22
C ARG A 16 -1.18 -42.62 14.28
N LYS A 17 -0.93 -43.17 15.47
CA LYS A 17 0.01 -44.26 15.83
C LYS A 17 1.51 -43.90 15.77
N SER A 18 2.12 -43.80 16.95
CA SER A 18 3.56 -44.06 17.18
C SER A 18 3.77 -44.53 18.62
N ASP A 19 4.79 -45.36 18.81
CA ASP A 19 5.11 -46.19 19.98
C ASP A 19 5.39 -45.47 21.32
N PRO A 20 5.29 -46.19 22.46
CA PRO A 20 5.30 -45.64 23.81
C PRO A 20 6.69 -45.56 24.45
N THR A 21 7.70 -45.04 23.75
CA THR A 21 9.06 -44.91 24.30
C THR A 21 9.70 -43.59 23.93
N ASP A 22 9.24 -42.50 24.53
CA ASP A 22 10.09 -41.31 24.72
C ASP A 22 9.73 -40.60 26.03
N VAL A 23 10.54 -40.88 27.04
CA VAL A 23 10.42 -40.34 28.40
C VAL A 23 11.19 -39.02 28.46
N ALA A 24 10.59 -37.96 27.96
CA ALA A 24 10.91 -36.59 28.37
C ALA A 24 9.76 -36.09 29.24
N THR A 25 9.83 -36.38 30.56
CA THR A 25 8.93 -35.88 31.63
C THR A 25 7.58 -35.35 31.12
N GLN A 26 6.73 -36.26 30.63
CA GLN A 26 5.37 -35.92 30.27
C GLN A 26 4.64 -35.54 31.57
N PHE A 27 4.38 -34.25 31.76
CA PHE A 27 3.37 -33.81 32.71
C PHE A 27 2.06 -34.50 32.30
N ASN A 28 1.66 -35.53 33.04
CA ASN A 28 0.44 -36.26 32.76
C ASN A 28 -0.75 -35.40 33.17
N ILE A 29 -1.17 -34.53 32.27
CA ILE A 29 -2.34 -33.67 32.45
C ILE A 29 -3.63 -34.48 32.67
N ALA A 30 -3.65 -35.76 32.27
CA ALA A 30 -4.78 -36.67 32.54
C ALA A 30 -4.80 -37.19 34.00
N GLY A 31 -3.74 -36.97 34.78
CA GLY A 31 -3.69 -37.26 36.21
C GLY A 31 -3.99 -36.05 37.11
N LEU A 32 -4.24 -34.87 36.54
CA LEU A 32 -4.60 -33.68 37.30
C LEU A 32 -6.11 -33.65 37.61
N PRO A 33 -6.54 -33.10 38.76
CA PRO A 33 -7.94 -32.82 39.02
C PRO A 33 -8.55 -31.96 37.92
N VAL A 34 -9.80 -32.23 37.56
CA VAL A 34 -10.50 -31.57 36.44
C VAL A 34 -10.58 -30.05 36.61
N GLU A 35 -10.60 -29.57 37.85
CA GLU A 35 -10.60 -28.16 38.22
C GLU A 35 -9.28 -27.49 37.83
N ILE A 36 -8.16 -28.19 38.02
CA ILE A 36 -6.83 -27.68 37.65
C ILE A 36 -6.66 -27.68 36.13
N VAL A 37 -7.18 -28.70 35.44
CA VAL A 37 -7.18 -28.73 33.97
C VAL A 37 -8.05 -27.62 33.39
N ALA A 38 -9.20 -27.34 33.99
CA ALA A 38 -10.07 -26.21 33.61
C ALA A 38 -9.37 -24.85 33.80
N GLU A 39 -8.67 -24.65 34.91
CA GLU A 39 -7.87 -23.43 35.14
C GLU A 39 -6.73 -23.29 34.12
N ILE A 40 -6.04 -24.40 33.81
CA ILE A 40 -5.03 -24.42 32.74
C ILE A 40 -5.65 -24.03 31.39
N PHE A 41 -6.85 -24.52 31.07
CA PHE A 41 -7.56 -24.15 29.83
C PHE A 41 -7.85 -22.64 29.78
N LEU A 42 -8.30 -22.04 30.88
CA LEU A 42 -8.56 -20.60 30.96
C LEU A 42 -7.29 -19.78 30.68
N GLN A 43 -6.18 -20.15 31.32
CA GLN A 43 -4.88 -19.50 31.12
C GLN A 43 -4.32 -19.69 29.70
N VAL A 44 -4.61 -20.84 29.07
CA VAL A 44 -4.17 -21.19 27.71
C VAL A 44 -4.96 -20.43 26.64
N CYS A 45 -6.28 -20.34 26.78
CA CYS A 45 -7.12 -19.63 25.81
C CYS A 45 -6.97 -18.11 25.94
N GLY A 46 -6.74 -17.59 27.15
CA GLY A 46 -6.70 -16.15 27.43
C GLY A 46 -8.08 -15.49 27.30
N MET A 47 -8.13 -14.19 27.59
CA MET A 47 -9.35 -13.36 27.43
C MET A 47 -9.56 -12.95 25.97
N HIS A 48 -10.82 -12.72 25.57
CA HIS A 48 -11.22 -12.19 24.27
C HIS A 48 -10.83 -13.07 23.07
N CYS A 49 -11.35 -14.31 23.05
CA CYS A 49 -11.12 -15.24 21.95
C CYS A 49 -11.96 -14.89 20.69
N SER A 50 -11.36 -14.95 19.50
CA SER A 50 -12.06 -14.59 18.25
C SER A 50 -13.08 -15.65 17.80
N ILE A 51 -14.33 -15.24 17.57
CA ILE A 51 -15.40 -16.11 17.04
C ILE A 51 -15.15 -16.40 15.55
N GLY A 52 -15.41 -17.64 15.13
CA GLY A 52 -15.38 -18.05 13.71
C GLY A 52 -13.98 -18.34 13.14
N LYS A 53 -12.92 -18.23 13.95
CA LYS A 53 -11.56 -18.54 13.54
C LYS A 53 -11.16 -19.95 13.99
N ALA A 54 -11.08 -20.88 13.05
CA ALA A 54 -10.64 -22.24 13.32
C ALA A 54 -9.19 -22.24 13.86
N GLY A 55 -8.99 -22.92 14.99
CA GLY A 55 -7.69 -23.02 15.64
C GLY A 55 -7.34 -21.87 16.59
N ASP A 56 -8.34 -21.24 17.21
CA ASP A 56 -8.18 -20.21 18.24
C ASP A 56 -9.14 -20.48 19.41
N GLY A 57 -8.78 -20.05 20.62
CA GLY A 57 -9.63 -20.14 21.81
C GLY A 57 -10.07 -21.57 22.22
N PRO A 58 -11.24 -21.71 22.89
CA PRO A 58 -11.76 -22.98 23.41
C PRO A 58 -12.03 -24.03 22.32
N ILE A 59 -12.22 -23.60 21.06
CA ILE A 59 -12.46 -24.49 19.92
C ILE A 59 -11.27 -25.43 19.69
N LEU A 60 -10.04 -24.99 19.98
CA LEU A 60 -8.84 -25.85 19.93
C LEU A 60 -8.93 -27.03 20.90
N LEU A 61 -9.44 -26.80 22.11
CA LEU A 61 -9.55 -27.81 23.15
C LEU A 61 -10.54 -28.91 22.78
N LEU A 62 -11.59 -28.54 22.02
CA LEU A 62 -12.60 -29.48 21.54
C LEU A 62 -12.06 -30.54 20.58
N ALA A 63 -10.92 -30.30 19.95
CA ALA A 63 -10.40 -31.17 18.91
C ALA A 63 -9.23 -32.07 19.39
N VAL A 64 -8.81 -31.94 20.65
CA VAL A 64 -7.69 -32.71 21.25
C VAL A 64 -8.06 -34.15 21.59
N CYS A 65 -8.96 -34.37 22.55
CA CYS A 65 -9.45 -35.70 22.95
C CYS A 65 -10.87 -35.60 23.52
N ARG A 66 -11.54 -36.75 23.73
CA ARG A 66 -12.92 -36.77 24.26
C ARG A 66 -13.01 -36.13 25.64
N ALA A 67 -12.11 -36.47 26.57
CA ALA A 67 -12.12 -35.92 27.93
C ALA A 67 -11.93 -34.38 27.95
N TRP A 68 -11.05 -33.86 27.11
CA TRP A 68 -10.81 -32.41 26.99
C TRP A 68 -11.98 -31.69 26.34
N ARG A 69 -12.58 -32.30 25.31
CA ARG A 69 -13.80 -31.82 24.70
C ARG A 69 -14.90 -31.74 25.76
N ASP A 70 -15.15 -32.82 26.48
CA ASP A 70 -16.22 -32.86 27.48
C ASP A 70 -15.98 -31.81 28.58
N LEU A 71 -14.74 -31.68 29.08
CA LEU A 71 -14.39 -30.68 30.08
C LEU A 71 -14.56 -29.25 29.55
N ALA A 72 -14.05 -28.93 28.36
CA ALA A 72 -14.15 -27.60 27.78
C ALA A 72 -15.61 -27.20 27.45
N LEU A 73 -16.44 -28.16 27.01
CA LEU A 73 -17.87 -27.93 26.78
C LEU A 73 -18.65 -27.69 28.10
N HIS A 74 -18.18 -28.25 29.22
CA HIS A 74 -18.77 -28.10 30.55
C HIS A 74 -18.14 -27.01 31.42
N THR A 75 -17.21 -26.22 30.87
CA THR A 75 -16.55 -25.10 31.57
C THR A 75 -17.03 -23.76 31.01
N PRO A 76 -18.07 -23.13 31.58
CA PRO A 76 -18.71 -21.95 30.98
C PRO A 76 -17.79 -20.72 30.90
N SER A 77 -16.83 -20.60 31.82
CA SER A 77 -15.86 -19.50 31.88
C SER A 77 -14.91 -19.43 30.67
N LEU A 78 -14.82 -20.50 29.87
CA LEU A 78 -14.08 -20.46 28.60
C LEU A 78 -14.82 -19.69 27.50
N TRP A 79 -16.14 -19.54 27.62
CA TRP A 79 -17.01 -19.06 26.56
C TRP A 79 -17.58 -17.65 26.82
N ASN A 80 -17.33 -17.07 27.99
CA ASN A 80 -17.92 -15.79 28.39
C ASN A 80 -17.11 -14.56 27.93
N SER A 81 -15.94 -14.76 27.31
CA SER A 81 -15.08 -13.68 26.80
C SER A 81 -14.68 -13.88 25.34
N PHE A 82 -15.10 -12.98 24.44
CA PHE A 82 -14.93 -13.18 23.00
C PHE A 82 -14.80 -11.89 22.15
N VAL A 83 -14.33 -12.05 20.91
CA VAL A 83 -14.19 -10.98 19.91
C VAL A 83 -14.92 -11.35 18.63
N ILE A 84 -15.67 -10.40 18.09
CA ILE A 84 -16.36 -10.50 16.81
C ILE A 84 -15.73 -9.49 15.85
N ASP A 85 -14.93 -10.00 14.91
CA ASP A 85 -14.36 -9.20 13.82
C ASP A 85 -15.32 -9.24 12.63
N PHE A 86 -16.18 -8.22 12.52
CA PHE A 86 -17.14 -8.09 11.45
C PHE A 86 -16.48 -7.54 10.18
N ARG A 87 -16.44 -8.38 9.14
CA ARG A 87 -16.01 -8.02 7.78
C ARG A 87 -17.12 -8.42 6.81
N PRO A 88 -17.38 -7.65 5.73
CA PRO A 88 -18.37 -8.05 4.73
C PRO A 88 -18.07 -9.47 4.23
N LEU A 89 -18.91 -10.44 4.60
CA LEU A 89 -18.71 -11.84 4.24
C LEU A 89 -19.42 -12.11 2.90
N PRO A 90 -18.74 -12.64 1.87
CA PRO A 90 -19.40 -12.99 0.63
C PRO A 90 -20.23 -14.28 0.82
N GLY A 91 -21.56 -14.15 0.78
CA GLY A 91 -22.53 -15.25 0.70
C GLY A 91 -23.29 -15.56 2.01
N PRO A 92 -24.55 -16.03 1.93
CA PRO A 92 -25.43 -16.28 3.09
C PRO A 92 -24.90 -17.37 4.04
N THR A 93 -24.21 -18.38 3.54
CA THR A 93 -23.69 -19.50 4.34
C THR A 93 -22.63 -19.08 5.37
N LYS A 94 -21.80 -18.09 5.06
CA LYS A 94 -20.78 -17.56 5.99
C LYS A 94 -21.41 -16.69 7.08
N ARG A 95 -22.46 -15.93 6.73
CA ARG A 95 -23.31 -15.20 7.68
C ARG A 95 -23.94 -16.16 8.69
N ASP A 96 -24.59 -17.21 8.21
CA ASP A 96 -25.26 -18.18 9.08
C ASP A 96 -24.27 -18.91 9.99
N SER A 97 -23.07 -19.19 9.49
CA SER A 97 -22.01 -19.79 10.29
C SER A 97 -21.53 -18.88 11.43
N LEU A 98 -21.35 -17.58 11.17
CA LEU A 98 -20.93 -16.61 12.19
C LEU A 98 -22.00 -16.48 13.29
N ILE A 99 -23.25 -16.28 12.88
CA ILE A 99 -24.38 -16.16 13.81
C ILE A 99 -24.52 -17.44 14.65
N ARG A 100 -24.40 -18.62 14.04
CA ARG A 100 -24.44 -19.90 14.75
C ARG A 100 -23.29 -20.03 15.75
N SER A 101 -22.06 -19.71 15.34
CA SER A 101 -20.91 -19.73 16.25
C SER A 101 -21.08 -18.75 17.40
N MET A 102 -21.58 -17.55 17.16
CA MET A 102 -21.83 -16.57 18.22
C MET A 102 -22.89 -17.06 19.21
N ARG A 103 -24.01 -17.61 18.72
CA ARG A 103 -25.05 -18.21 19.57
C ARG A 103 -24.45 -19.29 20.47
N GLU A 104 -23.64 -20.17 19.89
CA GLU A 104 -22.98 -21.25 20.62
C GLU A 104 -22.12 -20.73 21.78
N TRP A 105 -21.39 -19.63 21.59
CA TRP A 105 -20.58 -19.02 22.64
C TRP A 105 -21.46 -18.43 23.76
N ILE A 106 -22.51 -17.71 23.41
CA ILE A 106 -23.44 -17.12 24.38
C ILE A 106 -24.15 -18.22 25.19
N ASP A 107 -24.62 -19.28 24.54
CA ASP A 107 -25.31 -20.39 25.21
C ASP A 107 -24.36 -21.16 26.15
N ARG A 108 -23.12 -21.42 25.71
CA ARG A 108 -22.11 -22.15 26.50
C ARG A 108 -21.59 -21.38 27.70
N SER A 109 -21.61 -20.05 27.65
CA SER A 109 -21.27 -19.20 28.79
C SER A 109 -22.31 -19.23 29.92
N ARG A 110 -23.47 -19.86 29.69
CA ARG A 110 -24.57 -20.06 30.64
C ARG A 110 -25.08 -18.75 31.27
N SER A 111 -24.89 -18.53 32.56
CA SER A 111 -25.34 -17.34 33.28
C SER A 111 -24.18 -16.40 33.67
N LEU A 112 -22.96 -16.67 33.20
CA LEU A 112 -21.80 -15.85 33.54
C LEU A 112 -21.89 -14.44 32.91
N PRO A 113 -21.26 -13.43 33.52
CA PRO A 113 -21.09 -12.12 32.88
C PRO A 113 -20.34 -12.24 31.55
N LEU A 114 -20.73 -11.44 30.56
CA LEU A 114 -20.19 -11.43 29.21
C LEU A 114 -19.22 -10.27 29.01
N TYR A 115 -18.11 -10.60 28.34
CA TYR A 115 -17.00 -9.72 28.03
C TYR A 115 -16.73 -9.77 26.52
N PHE A 116 -17.10 -8.75 25.75
CA PHE A 116 -16.94 -8.86 24.30
C PHE A 116 -16.52 -7.59 23.57
N GLN A 117 -15.89 -7.80 22.42
CA GLN A 117 -15.47 -6.74 21.51
C GLN A 117 -16.07 -6.97 20.13
N LEU A 118 -16.73 -5.97 19.57
CA LEU A 118 -17.26 -5.96 18.21
C LEU A 118 -16.51 -4.92 17.38
N HIS A 119 -15.76 -5.38 16.38
CA HIS A 119 -15.04 -4.52 15.44
C HIS A 119 -15.71 -4.56 14.06
N THR A 120 -16.03 -3.41 13.46
CA THR A 120 -16.40 -3.33 12.03
C THR A 120 -15.43 -2.46 11.24
N GLU A 121 -15.05 -2.94 10.04
CA GLU A 121 -14.13 -2.23 9.14
C GLU A 121 -14.82 -1.17 8.25
N TYR A 122 -16.15 -1.19 8.10
CA TYR A 122 -16.88 -0.29 7.18
C TYR A 122 -18.30 0.07 7.65
N PRO A 123 -18.80 1.30 7.38
CA PRO A 123 -20.19 1.68 7.62
C PRO A 123 -21.10 1.10 6.53
N VAL A 124 -21.36 -0.21 6.57
CA VAL A 124 -22.31 -0.87 5.66
C VAL A 124 -23.51 -1.36 6.45
N PHE A 125 -24.70 -0.91 6.08
CA PHE A 125 -25.97 -1.45 6.57
C PHE A 125 -26.20 -2.84 5.96
N ASP A 126 -25.55 -3.86 6.52
CA ASP A 126 -25.83 -5.26 6.22
C ASP A 126 -26.82 -5.81 7.24
N SER A 127 -27.88 -6.49 6.79
CA SER A 127 -28.82 -7.16 7.69
C SER A 127 -28.13 -8.20 8.58
N THR A 128 -26.95 -8.71 8.20
CA THR A 128 -26.14 -9.60 9.05
C THR A 128 -25.63 -8.88 10.30
N TYR A 129 -25.19 -7.63 10.14
CA TYR A 129 -24.71 -6.83 11.26
C TYR A 129 -25.85 -6.53 12.23
N THR A 130 -27.02 -6.17 11.68
CA THR A 130 -28.26 -6.01 12.44
C THR A 130 -28.59 -7.28 13.22
N ASP A 131 -28.50 -8.46 12.59
CA ASP A 131 -28.76 -9.73 13.28
C ASP A 131 -27.77 -10.03 14.40
N VAL A 132 -26.47 -9.81 14.16
CA VAL A 132 -25.42 -9.99 15.17
C VAL A 132 -25.68 -9.13 16.40
N VAL A 133 -25.96 -7.84 16.18
CA VAL A 133 -26.23 -6.92 17.30
C VAL A 133 -27.55 -7.27 17.99
N ARG A 134 -28.60 -7.70 17.27
CA ARG A 134 -29.86 -8.16 17.89
C ARG A 134 -29.62 -9.28 18.89
N TYR A 135 -28.89 -10.31 18.47
CA TYR A 135 -28.61 -11.47 19.31
C TYR A 135 -27.70 -11.13 20.49
N LEU A 136 -26.74 -10.21 20.31
CA LEU A 136 -25.99 -9.71 21.45
C LEU A 136 -26.93 -9.02 22.45
N LEU A 137 -27.84 -8.16 21.98
CA LEU A 137 -28.80 -7.44 22.84
C LEU A 137 -29.74 -8.38 23.62
N GLU A 138 -30.09 -9.55 23.08
CA GLU A 138 -30.84 -10.57 23.82
C GLU A 138 -30.11 -11.04 25.08
N SER A 139 -28.77 -10.97 25.09
CA SER A 139 -27.92 -11.29 26.24
C SER A 139 -27.50 -10.07 27.07
N SER A 140 -28.10 -8.90 26.82
CA SER A 140 -27.70 -7.63 27.42
C SER A 140 -27.75 -7.59 28.95
N SER A 141 -28.63 -8.35 29.59
CA SER A 141 -28.73 -8.49 31.05
C SER A 141 -27.52 -9.17 31.71
N ARG A 142 -26.52 -9.58 30.92
CA ARG A 142 -25.28 -10.22 31.40
C ARG A 142 -24.03 -9.42 31.02
N TRP A 143 -24.16 -8.28 30.36
CA TRP A 143 -23.02 -7.51 29.85
C TRP A 143 -22.27 -6.82 30.99
N CYS A 144 -20.94 -6.98 31.03
CA CYS A 144 -20.09 -6.38 32.07
C CYS A 144 -18.93 -5.55 31.50
N GLU A 145 -18.29 -6.03 30.43
CA GLU A 145 -17.30 -5.28 29.65
C GLU A 145 -17.66 -5.32 28.16
N VAL A 146 -17.85 -4.15 27.57
CA VAL A 146 -18.31 -4.02 26.19
C VAL A 146 -17.44 -3.05 25.42
N THR A 147 -16.89 -3.52 24.31
CA THR A 147 -16.20 -2.68 23.32
C THR A 147 -16.96 -2.73 21.99
N LEU A 148 -17.49 -1.59 21.54
CA LEU A 148 -18.20 -1.45 20.28
C LEU A 148 -17.51 -0.41 19.40
N HIS A 149 -16.84 -0.89 18.35
CA HIS A 149 -16.30 -0.04 17.29
C HIS A 149 -17.20 -0.18 16.08
N ALA A 150 -18.20 0.69 15.98
CA ALA A 150 -19.41 0.46 15.19
C ALA A 150 -19.95 1.72 14.50
N ASN A 151 -20.80 1.57 13.49
CA ASN A 151 -21.61 2.69 13.01
C ASN A 151 -22.85 2.84 13.91
N GLY A 152 -22.99 3.95 14.62
CA GLY A 152 -24.14 4.23 15.49
C GLY A 152 -25.49 4.15 14.75
N ALA A 153 -25.55 4.53 13.47
CA ALA A 153 -26.76 4.39 12.66
C ALA A 153 -27.15 2.92 12.40
N SER A 154 -26.21 1.98 12.44
CA SER A 154 -26.48 0.55 12.22
C SER A 154 -27.18 -0.11 13.40
N LEU A 155 -27.31 0.58 14.53
CA LEU A 155 -28.09 0.16 15.69
C LEU A 155 -29.58 0.59 15.59
N LEU A 156 -29.91 1.55 14.70
CA LEU A 156 -31.27 2.08 14.48
C LEU A 156 -32.35 1.02 14.21
N PRO A 157 -32.14 0.01 13.35
CA PRO A 157 -33.19 -0.98 13.03
C PRO A 157 -33.55 -1.91 14.21
N LEU A 158 -32.71 -1.98 15.24
CA LEU A 158 -32.93 -2.83 16.41
C LEU A 158 -33.79 -2.16 17.47
N TRP A 159 -33.77 -0.83 17.49
CA TRP A 159 -34.61 -0.02 18.37
C TRP A 159 -36.05 0.08 17.87
N ALA A 160 -36.24 0.09 16.55
CA ALA A 160 -37.56 -0.01 15.92
C ALA A 160 -38.22 -1.39 16.06
N ALA A 161 -37.51 -2.42 16.55
CA ALA A 161 -38.08 -3.74 16.80
C ALA A 161 -38.75 -3.88 18.17
N GLY A 162 -38.55 -2.90 19.08
CA GLY A 162 -39.19 -2.84 20.39
C GLY A 162 -40.42 -1.91 20.47
N THR A 163 -40.65 -1.09 19.44
CA THR A 163 -41.82 -0.19 19.33
C THR A 163 -42.40 -0.30 17.92
N SER A 164 -43.72 -0.13 17.80
CA SER A 164 -44.49 -0.22 16.54
C SER A 164 -43.79 0.50 15.36
N PRO A 165 -43.95 0.06 14.09
CA PRO A 165 -43.17 0.58 12.97
C PRO A 165 -43.40 2.08 12.83
N VAL A 166 -42.34 2.87 12.99
CA VAL A 166 -42.40 4.31 12.77
C VAL A 166 -42.29 4.56 11.27
N GLU A 167 -43.44 4.70 10.62
CA GLU A 167 -43.57 5.21 9.26
C GLU A 167 -43.28 6.72 9.26
N THR A 168 -42.00 7.10 9.29
CA THR A 168 -41.42 8.33 8.74
C THR A 168 -39.99 8.46 9.27
N VAL A 169 -39.00 8.15 8.44
CA VAL A 169 -37.57 8.44 8.74
C VAL A 169 -37.33 9.92 8.44
N GLY A 170 -37.88 10.78 9.29
CA GLY A 170 -37.61 12.20 9.34
C GLY A 170 -37.26 12.58 10.77
N HIS A 171 -35.98 12.84 11.04
CA HIS A 171 -35.48 13.51 12.25
C HIS A 171 -35.93 12.98 13.63
N ILE A 172 -35.93 11.66 13.85
CA ILE A 172 -35.93 11.14 15.23
C ILE A 172 -34.48 10.83 15.64
N SER A 173 -33.95 11.65 16.55
CA SER A 173 -32.63 11.44 17.17
C SER A 173 -32.76 10.35 18.24
N PHE A 174 -32.48 9.09 17.89
CA PHE A 174 -32.47 7.97 18.83
C PHE A 174 -31.08 7.78 19.44
N ALA A 175 -31.00 7.69 20.77
CA ALA A 175 -29.74 7.62 21.50
C ALA A 175 -29.45 6.22 22.05
N PHE A 176 -28.18 5.82 22.03
CA PHE A 176 -27.64 4.62 22.67
C PHE A 176 -28.02 4.51 24.16
N ALA A 177 -28.10 5.65 24.86
CA ALA A 177 -28.57 5.72 26.26
C ALA A 177 -30.04 5.27 26.46
N ASP A 178 -30.82 5.13 25.38
CA ASP A 178 -32.22 4.70 25.43
C ASP A 178 -32.36 3.17 25.34
N LEU A 179 -31.24 2.44 25.25
CA LEU A 179 -31.22 0.99 25.27
C LEU A 179 -31.78 0.43 26.60
N THR A 180 -32.76 -0.46 26.48
CA THR A 180 -33.47 -1.08 27.60
C THR A 180 -32.69 -2.28 28.15
N PHE A 181 -31.54 -2.03 28.77
CA PHE A 181 -30.84 -3.02 29.58
C PHE A 181 -30.29 -2.38 30.85
N ASP A 182 -29.94 -3.21 31.84
CA ASP A 182 -29.42 -2.71 33.10
C ASP A 182 -28.01 -2.15 32.89
N TRP A 183 -27.87 -0.83 33.01
CA TRP A 183 -26.58 -0.16 32.89
C TRP A 183 -25.73 -0.28 34.15
N ALA A 184 -26.35 -0.59 35.30
CA ALA A 184 -25.64 -0.65 36.57
C ALA A 184 -24.65 -1.84 36.64
N GLN A 185 -24.83 -2.89 35.83
CA GLN A 185 -23.88 -4.02 35.74
C GLN A 185 -22.60 -3.71 34.95
N MET A 186 -22.55 -2.59 34.21
CA MET A 186 -21.40 -2.24 33.38
C MET A 186 -20.22 -1.76 34.22
N THR A 187 -19.04 -2.36 33.97
CA THR A 187 -17.80 -1.99 34.65
C THR A 187 -16.77 -1.40 33.69
N GLU A 188 -16.74 -1.84 32.43
CA GLU A 188 -15.96 -1.20 31.36
C GLU A 188 -16.80 -1.00 30.10
N LEU A 189 -16.71 0.21 29.53
CA LEU A 189 -17.44 0.61 28.33
C LEU A 189 -16.52 1.35 27.37
N ASP A 190 -16.32 0.81 26.18
CA ASP A 190 -15.59 1.44 25.10
C ASP A 190 -16.49 1.58 23.87
N LEU A 191 -16.94 2.80 23.59
CA LEU A 191 -17.77 3.14 22.45
C LEU A 191 -17.00 4.09 21.54
N PHE A 192 -16.60 3.56 20.38
CA PHE A 192 -16.06 4.36 19.30
C PHE A 192 -16.95 4.25 18.07
N LEU A 193 -17.90 5.19 17.95
CA LEU A 193 -18.96 5.15 16.96
C LEU A 193 -18.67 6.04 15.75
N ILE A 194 -19.02 5.58 14.54
CA ILE A 194 -18.88 6.38 13.30
C ILE A 194 -19.92 7.52 13.29
N THR A 195 -21.18 7.21 13.59
CA THR A 195 -22.19 8.21 13.97
C THR A 195 -22.06 8.44 15.46
N MET A 196 -21.47 9.56 15.84
CA MET A 196 -21.04 9.84 17.21
C MET A 196 -22.20 10.39 18.05
N PRO A 197 -22.36 9.94 19.31
CA PRO A 197 -23.34 10.50 20.24
C PRO A 197 -23.03 11.96 20.55
N SER A 198 -24.02 12.71 21.04
CA SER A 198 -23.77 14.01 21.64
C SER A 198 -23.18 13.87 23.05
N LEU A 199 -22.56 14.93 23.58
CA LEU A 199 -22.13 14.94 24.99
C LEU A 199 -23.31 14.79 25.96
N ASP A 200 -24.50 15.29 25.61
CA ASP A 200 -25.74 15.05 26.36
C ASP A 200 -26.09 13.55 26.46
N GLU A 201 -25.86 12.80 25.39
CA GLU A 201 -26.04 11.35 25.40
C GLU A 201 -24.96 10.63 26.20
N CYS A 202 -23.70 11.03 26.06
CA CYS A 202 -22.63 10.52 26.93
C CYS A 202 -22.93 10.76 28.41
N PHE A 203 -23.49 11.93 28.75
CA PHE A 203 -23.88 12.27 30.12
C PHE A 203 -24.96 11.32 30.65
N ARG A 204 -25.96 10.99 29.82
CA ARG A 204 -26.99 10.01 30.18
C ARG A 204 -26.43 8.60 30.36
N ILE A 205 -25.53 8.16 29.48
CA ILE A 205 -24.86 6.85 29.61
C ILE A 205 -24.12 6.77 30.95
N LEU A 206 -23.33 7.79 31.29
CA LEU A 206 -22.60 7.83 32.56
C LEU A 206 -23.55 7.88 33.77
N LYS A 207 -24.66 8.59 33.65
CA LYS A 207 -25.68 8.67 34.71
C LYS A 207 -26.36 7.33 34.99
N GLN A 208 -26.53 6.50 33.97
CA GLN A 208 -27.12 5.16 34.10
C GLN A 208 -26.08 4.11 34.54
N SER A 209 -24.81 4.28 34.15
CA SER A 209 -23.72 3.32 34.38
C SER A 209 -22.98 3.56 35.71
N VAL A 210 -23.68 3.41 36.83
CA VAL A 210 -23.18 3.82 38.15
C VAL A 210 -21.93 3.09 38.65
N ASN A 211 -21.69 1.86 38.17
CA ASN A 211 -20.54 1.02 38.57
C ASN A 211 -19.36 1.06 37.58
N LEU A 212 -19.38 2.00 36.64
CA LEU A 212 -18.39 2.08 35.58
C LEU A 212 -17.02 2.49 36.14
N ARG A 213 -16.00 1.67 35.85
CA ARG A 213 -14.59 1.89 36.22
C ARG A 213 -13.75 2.42 35.07
N ARG A 214 -14.04 1.99 33.84
CA ARG A 214 -13.35 2.44 32.62
C ARG A 214 -14.36 2.85 31.56
N CYS A 215 -14.17 4.04 31.00
CA CYS A 215 -15.03 4.57 29.95
C CYS A 215 -14.21 5.20 28.83
N THR A 216 -14.44 4.77 27.60
CA THR A 216 -13.92 5.39 26.38
C THR A 216 -15.08 5.79 25.48
N LEU A 217 -15.14 7.05 25.08
CA LEU A 217 -16.22 7.61 24.25
C LEU A 217 -15.66 8.55 23.18
N ASN A 218 -16.26 8.55 22.00
CA ASN A 218 -16.17 9.65 21.04
C ASN A 218 -17.52 10.36 20.90
N ALA A 219 -17.52 11.70 20.78
CA ALA A 219 -18.75 12.47 20.82
C ALA A 219 -18.70 13.75 19.97
N VAL A 220 -19.87 14.20 19.53
CA VAL A 220 -20.07 15.55 18.97
C VAL A 220 -20.31 16.55 20.10
N CYS A 221 -19.72 17.74 20.00
CA CYS A 221 -19.82 18.81 20.99
C CYS A 221 -21.22 19.46 21.01
N SER A 222 -22.16 18.82 21.72
CA SER A 222 -23.46 19.38 22.07
C SER A 222 -23.79 18.96 23.50
N PHE A 223 -23.90 19.94 24.40
CA PHE A 223 -24.18 19.72 25.83
C PHE A 223 -25.10 20.82 26.37
N THR A 224 -26.18 20.45 27.05
CA THR A 224 -27.24 21.33 27.53
C THR A 224 -27.62 21.12 29.00
N TYR A 225 -27.01 20.16 29.69
CA TYR A 225 -27.26 19.94 31.12
C TYR A 225 -26.49 20.93 32.01
N ASP A 226 -27.20 21.48 33.00
CA ASP A 226 -26.60 22.31 34.06
C ASP A 226 -26.38 21.55 35.38
N GLN A 227 -26.68 20.24 35.41
CA GLN A 227 -26.59 19.41 36.61
C GLN A 227 -25.19 18.80 36.76
N ARG A 228 -24.72 18.68 38.01
CA ARG A 228 -23.51 17.93 38.33
C ARG A 228 -23.83 16.43 38.47
N LEU A 229 -23.01 15.58 37.86
CA LEU A 229 -23.13 14.13 37.91
C LEU A 229 -21.92 13.53 38.64
N GLU A 230 -22.19 12.78 39.70
CA GLU A 230 -21.18 12.01 40.40
C GLU A 230 -21.01 10.63 39.76
N VAL A 231 -19.77 10.29 39.39
CA VAL A 231 -19.40 8.97 38.86
C VAL A 231 -18.36 8.35 39.80
N PRO A 232 -18.81 7.76 40.92
CA PRO A 232 -17.96 7.51 42.10
C PRO A 232 -16.91 6.41 41.91
N HIS A 233 -17.08 5.55 40.90
CA HIS A 233 -16.23 4.40 40.66
C HIS A 233 -15.32 4.53 39.44
N LEU A 234 -15.39 5.65 38.70
CA LEU A 234 -14.67 5.80 37.44
C LEU A 234 -13.18 6.08 37.65
N GLU A 235 -12.35 5.08 37.37
CA GLU A 235 -10.89 5.13 37.50
C GLU A 235 -10.22 5.63 36.21
N HIS A 236 -10.83 5.35 35.04
CA HIS A 236 -10.30 5.67 33.72
C HIS A 236 -11.36 6.32 32.82
N LEU A 237 -11.10 7.52 32.34
CA LEU A 237 -11.95 8.22 31.37
C LEU A 237 -11.16 8.63 30.13
N SER A 238 -11.64 8.26 28.95
CA SER A 238 -11.13 8.69 27.66
C SER A 238 -12.25 9.29 26.82
N LEU A 239 -12.18 10.59 26.57
CA LEU A 239 -13.17 11.29 25.76
C LEU A 239 -12.48 11.97 24.58
N THR A 240 -13.01 11.78 23.37
CA THR A 240 -12.53 12.47 22.16
C THR A 240 -13.68 13.19 21.47
N ALA A 241 -13.57 14.51 21.37
CA ALA A 241 -14.50 15.33 20.61
C ALA A 241 -14.24 15.21 19.10
N PHE A 242 -15.31 15.20 18.31
CA PHE A 242 -15.26 15.23 16.85
C PHE A 242 -16.32 16.17 16.27
N GLY A 243 -16.05 16.72 15.09
CA GLY A 243 -17.03 17.50 14.32
C GLY A 243 -16.39 18.59 13.47
N THR A 244 -17.23 19.45 12.91
CA THR A 244 -16.84 20.72 12.30
C THR A 244 -17.31 21.86 13.19
N GLN A 245 -16.54 22.95 13.24
CA GLN A 245 -16.97 24.14 13.96
C GLN A 245 -18.27 24.70 13.38
N ILE A 246 -19.22 24.97 14.26
CA ILE A 246 -20.48 25.64 13.92
C ILE A 246 -20.28 27.12 14.22
N GLU A 247 -20.52 27.97 13.22
CA GLU A 247 -20.38 29.43 13.35
C GLU A 247 -21.25 29.95 14.51
N GLY A 248 -20.65 30.71 15.43
CA GLY A 248 -21.30 31.23 16.63
C GLY A 248 -21.38 30.28 17.83
N VAL A 249 -21.00 29.00 17.70
CA VAL A 249 -20.98 28.04 18.82
C VAL A 249 -19.55 27.73 19.24
N ARG A 250 -19.24 28.07 20.50
CA ARG A 250 -17.93 27.81 21.11
C ARG A 250 -17.83 26.38 21.65
N GLN A 251 -17.60 25.44 20.73
CA GLN A 251 -17.58 24.00 21.04
C GLN A 251 -16.54 23.62 22.11
N GLU A 252 -15.46 24.38 22.25
CA GLU A 252 -14.47 24.20 23.33
C GLU A 252 -15.06 24.44 24.72
N ILE A 253 -15.94 25.42 24.85
CA ILE A 253 -16.62 25.70 26.11
C ILE A 253 -17.61 24.59 26.40
N VAL A 254 -18.37 24.15 25.39
CA VAL A 254 -19.36 23.08 25.52
C VAL A 254 -18.68 21.78 26.00
N TYR A 255 -17.56 21.42 25.38
CA TYR A 255 -16.78 20.25 25.75
C TYR A 255 -16.24 20.32 27.18
N MET A 256 -15.71 21.48 27.57
CA MET A 256 -15.21 21.67 28.93
C MET A 256 -16.33 21.80 29.98
N ALA A 257 -17.50 22.30 29.59
CA ALA A 257 -18.68 22.35 30.47
C ALA A 257 -19.16 20.93 30.81
N PHE A 258 -19.17 20.02 29.83
CA PHE A 258 -19.44 18.60 30.08
C PHE A 258 -18.46 18.01 31.10
N LEU A 259 -17.15 18.19 30.92
CA LEU A 259 -16.16 17.67 31.87
C LEU A 259 -16.33 18.27 33.27
N ALA A 260 -16.60 19.57 33.37
CA ALA A 260 -16.83 20.26 34.64
C ALA A 260 -18.12 19.80 35.35
N ALA A 261 -19.10 19.29 34.61
CA ALA A 261 -20.32 18.70 35.15
C ALA A 261 -20.06 17.33 35.81
N LEU A 262 -18.92 16.68 35.57
CA LEU A 262 -18.59 15.38 36.15
C LEU A 262 -17.80 15.54 37.46
N ALA A 263 -18.29 14.92 38.54
CA ALA A 263 -17.54 14.71 39.77
C ALA A 263 -16.92 13.31 39.75
N LEU A 264 -15.58 13.26 39.67
CA LEU A 264 -14.81 12.05 39.40
C LEU A 264 -13.81 11.76 40.56
N PRO A 265 -14.27 11.33 41.74
CA PRO A 265 -13.46 11.32 42.97
C PRO A 265 -12.34 10.27 43.01
N VAL A 266 -12.36 9.27 42.12
CA VAL A 266 -11.36 8.18 42.09
C VAL A 266 -10.59 8.11 40.77
N LEU A 267 -10.68 9.15 39.94
CA LEU A 267 -10.09 9.16 38.61
C LEU A 267 -8.56 9.12 38.67
N ARG A 268 -7.97 8.06 38.13
CA ARG A 268 -6.52 7.84 38.07
C ARG A 268 -5.96 8.13 36.69
N SER A 269 -6.76 7.98 35.64
CA SER A 269 -6.34 8.17 34.25
C SER A 269 -7.36 8.96 33.46
N LEU A 270 -6.89 10.03 32.81
CA LEU A 270 -7.71 10.90 31.99
C LEU A 270 -7.09 11.06 30.60
N LYS A 271 -7.87 10.79 29.55
CA LYS A 271 -7.53 11.12 28.17
C LYS A 271 -8.54 12.10 27.60
N ILE A 272 -8.02 13.21 27.07
CA ILE A 272 -8.79 14.25 26.40
C ILE A 272 -8.30 14.35 24.96
N GLY A 273 -9.21 14.16 24.01
CA GLY A 273 -8.95 14.26 22.58
C GLY A 273 -9.79 15.36 21.91
N TRP A 274 -9.19 16.10 20.98
CA TRP A 274 -9.86 17.15 20.21
C TRP A 274 -9.67 16.97 18.71
N ASN A 275 -10.67 16.41 18.02
CA ASN A 275 -10.64 16.19 16.57
C ASN A 275 -11.79 16.96 15.88
N VAL A 276 -11.86 18.25 16.17
CA VAL A 276 -12.85 19.16 15.57
C VAL A 276 -12.13 20.02 14.54
N ALA A 277 -12.58 19.98 13.28
CA ALA A 277 -11.99 20.73 12.19
C ALA A 277 -12.25 22.24 12.35
N ALA A 278 -11.22 23.06 12.12
CA ALA A 278 -11.33 24.52 12.10
C ALA A 278 -12.32 24.98 11.00
N PRO A 279 -13.02 26.11 11.18
CA PRO A 279 -14.01 26.59 10.22
C PRO A 279 -13.41 26.92 8.84
N ARG A 280 -12.13 27.34 8.82
CA ARG A 280 -11.36 27.69 7.62
C ARG A 280 -9.90 27.29 7.81
N ALA A 281 -9.25 26.81 6.76
CA ALA A 281 -7.89 26.25 6.81
C ALA A 281 -6.78 27.23 7.27
N ASN A 282 -7.06 28.55 7.37
CA ASN A 282 -6.06 29.60 7.57
C ASN A 282 -6.34 30.59 8.73
N GLU A 283 -7.38 30.39 9.56
CA GLU A 283 -7.60 31.26 10.72
C GLU A 283 -6.97 30.66 12.00
N PRO A 284 -6.16 31.42 12.77
CA PRO A 284 -5.59 30.94 14.02
C PRO A 284 -6.72 30.70 15.04
N TYR A 285 -6.93 29.43 15.35
CA TYR A 285 -7.95 29.02 16.30
C TYR A 285 -7.45 29.20 17.74
N HIS A 286 -8.12 30.05 18.54
CA HIS A 286 -7.70 30.40 19.90
C HIS A 286 -8.43 29.56 20.97
N TRP A 287 -7.74 28.57 21.55
CA TRP A 287 -8.25 27.72 22.65
C TRP A 287 -8.15 28.34 24.05
N SER A 288 -7.99 29.66 24.17
CA SER A 288 -7.63 30.29 25.47
C SER A 288 -8.62 30.03 26.59
N ASP A 289 -9.92 30.16 26.33
CA ASP A 289 -10.92 29.94 27.39
C ASP A 289 -11.18 28.45 27.62
N GLY A 290 -11.04 27.62 26.58
CA GLY A 290 -11.02 26.17 26.70
C GLY A 290 -9.88 25.71 27.61
N CYS A 291 -8.69 26.26 27.43
CA CYS A 291 -7.53 26.02 28.28
C CYS A 291 -7.78 26.48 29.72
N THR A 292 -8.32 27.70 29.91
CA THR A 292 -8.62 28.22 31.25
C THR A 292 -9.56 27.30 32.02
N ARG A 293 -10.58 26.75 31.34
CA ARG A 293 -11.52 25.79 31.93
C ARG A 293 -10.88 24.43 32.17
N LEU A 294 -10.00 23.99 31.27
CA LEU A 294 -9.24 22.75 31.42
C LEU A 294 -8.34 22.80 32.65
N VAL A 295 -7.58 23.88 32.83
CA VAL A 295 -6.71 24.08 34.00
C VAL A 295 -7.53 23.98 35.29
N ARG A 296 -8.65 24.71 35.41
CA ARG A 296 -9.54 24.62 36.59
C ARG A 296 -10.08 23.22 36.85
N PHE A 297 -10.41 22.48 35.80
CA PHE A 297 -10.87 21.11 35.92
C PHE A 297 -9.74 20.18 36.43
N LEU A 298 -8.53 20.35 35.91
CA LEU A 298 -7.35 19.61 36.30
C LEU A 298 -6.92 19.90 37.75
N GLU A 299 -6.99 21.16 38.19
CA GLU A 299 -6.77 21.56 39.59
C GLU A 299 -7.74 20.81 40.54
N GLY A 300 -8.98 20.60 40.11
CA GLY A 300 -9.97 19.82 40.86
C GLY A 300 -9.66 18.32 40.96
N LEU A 301 -8.74 17.80 40.15
CA LEU A 301 -8.31 16.39 40.14
C LEU A 301 -6.91 16.19 40.74
N GLN A 302 -6.35 17.24 41.33
CA GLN A 302 -5.01 17.23 41.91
C GLN A 302 -4.89 16.17 43.03
N GLY A 303 -3.78 15.44 43.05
CA GLY A 303 -3.49 14.43 44.08
C GLY A 303 -4.06 13.03 43.84
N GLN A 304 -5.06 12.88 42.97
CA GLN A 304 -5.63 11.58 42.58
C GLN A 304 -5.21 11.13 41.16
N LEU A 305 -5.06 12.08 40.22
CA LEU A 305 -4.73 11.75 38.83
C LEU A 305 -3.26 11.32 38.70
N GLN A 306 -3.05 10.13 38.13
CA GLN A 306 -1.72 9.55 37.89
C GLN A 306 -1.31 9.58 36.42
N THR A 307 -2.28 9.47 35.50
CA THR A 307 -2.06 9.44 34.06
C THR A 307 -2.88 10.50 33.34
N LEU A 308 -2.24 11.32 32.52
CA LEU A 308 -2.88 12.34 31.70
C LEU A 308 -2.46 12.15 30.24
N SER A 309 -3.45 12.08 29.36
CA SER A 309 -3.25 12.00 27.91
C SER A 309 -3.96 13.15 27.22
N LEU A 310 -3.20 14.02 26.56
CA LEU A 310 -3.73 15.15 25.79
C LEU A 310 -3.49 14.88 24.30
N SER A 311 -4.55 14.83 23.51
CA SER A 311 -4.49 14.47 22.08
C SER A 311 -5.16 15.53 21.21
N TYR A 312 -4.42 16.11 20.26
CA TYR A 312 -4.91 17.01 19.22
C TYR A 312 -5.53 18.33 19.72
N LEU A 313 -5.30 18.72 20.98
CA LEU A 313 -5.77 20.01 21.47
C LEU A 313 -4.93 21.17 20.89
N PRO A 314 -5.56 22.26 20.42
CA PRO A 314 -4.88 23.44 19.87
C PRO A 314 -4.35 24.35 21.00
N LEU A 315 -3.48 23.80 21.85
CA LEU A 315 -2.82 24.49 22.96
C LEU A 315 -1.45 24.99 22.52
N ASN A 316 -1.12 26.24 22.86
CA ASN A 316 0.26 26.71 22.75
C ASN A 316 1.11 26.20 23.93
N THR A 317 2.43 26.39 23.85
CA THR A 317 3.37 25.90 24.89
C THR A 317 3.06 26.45 26.29
N GLY A 318 2.74 27.74 26.41
CA GLY A 318 2.44 28.36 27.71
C GLY A 318 1.16 27.79 28.34
N GLN A 319 0.12 27.59 27.53
CA GLN A 319 -1.14 26.95 27.93
C GLN A 319 -0.95 25.50 28.37
N PHE A 320 -0.07 24.76 27.69
CA PHE A 320 0.27 23.39 28.08
C PHE A 320 0.98 23.36 29.44
N ILE A 321 1.93 24.27 29.67
CA ILE A 321 2.63 24.41 30.96
C ILE A 321 1.62 24.65 32.09
N GLN A 322 0.66 25.56 31.89
CA GLN A 322 -0.41 25.82 32.87
C GLN A 322 -1.23 24.55 33.20
N CYS A 323 -1.48 23.67 32.21
CA CYS A 323 -2.17 22.40 32.45
C CYS A 323 -1.32 21.42 33.30
N LEU A 324 0.00 21.46 33.17
CA LEU A 324 0.89 20.62 33.97
C LEU A 324 1.08 21.15 35.38
N GLU A 325 1.18 22.46 35.55
CA GLU A 325 1.25 23.15 36.85
C GLU A 325 0.04 22.80 37.74
N ALA A 326 -1.13 22.59 37.14
CA ALA A 326 -2.34 22.18 37.84
C ALA A 326 -2.25 20.77 38.47
N ILE A 327 -1.40 19.86 37.95
CA ILE A 327 -1.30 18.47 38.41
C ILE A 327 0.16 18.04 38.57
N PRO A 328 0.85 18.52 39.63
CA PRO A 328 2.26 18.16 39.88
C PRO A 328 2.44 16.70 40.32
N SER A 329 1.38 16.01 40.76
CA SER A 329 1.40 14.62 41.22
C SER A 329 1.41 13.57 40.09
N LEU A 330 1.46 14.00 38.82
CA LEU A 330 1.33 13.12 37.68
C LEU A 330 2.52 12.16 37.54
N LYS A 331 2.25 10.88 37.26
CA LYS A 331 3.29 9.84 37.04
C LYS A 331 3.49 9.50 35.57
N HIS A 332 2.43 9.59 34.77
CA HIS A 332 2.44 9.23 33.36
C HIS A 332 1.85 10.36 32.52
N LEU A 333 2.62 10.89 31.57
CA LEU A 333 2.17 11.91 30.64
C LEU A 333 2.24 11.37 29.21
N VAL A 334 1.11 11.42 28.51
CA VAL A 334 1.03 11.13 27.08
C VAL A 334 0.59 12.39 26.35
N PHE A 335 1.35 12.79 25.34
CA PHE A 335 1.00 13.93 24.50
C PHE A 335 1.03 13.53 23.04
N ASN A 336 -0.07 13.79 22.35
CA ASN A 336 -0.26 13.48 20.95
C ASN A 336 -0.70 14.75 20.20
N ARG A 337 0.13 15.26 19.29
CA ARG A 337 -0.13 16.54 18.61
C ARG A 337 -0.70 16.32 17.19
N SER A 338 -1.60 17.20 16.77
CA SER A 338 -2.23 17.11 15.44
C SER A 338 -1.28 17.64 14.38
N HIS A 339 -1.32 17.07 13.18
CA HIS A 339 -0.60 17.57 12.01
C HIS A 339 -1.09 18.96 11.53
N LEU A 340 -2.16 19.48 12.12
CA LEU A 340 -2.79 20.75 11.77
C LEU A 340 -2.23 21.96 12.56
N ASP A 341 -1.33 21.74 13.52
CA ASP A 341 -0.69 22.83 14.28
C ASP A 341 0.53 23.38 13.52
N ILE A 342 0.51 24.68 13.22
CA ILE A 342 1.40 25.38 12.27
C ILE A 342 2.80 25.68 12.87
N GLU A 343 3.01 25.47 14.17
CA GLU A 343 4.29 25.80 14.83
C GLU A 343 5.27 24.61 14.91
N HIS A 344 6.30 24.66 14.06
CA HIS A 344 7.35 23.66 13.87
C HIS A 344 8.29 23.34 15.07
N ASP A 345 8.16 24.06 16.21
CA ASP A 345 9.09 23.96 17.36
C ASP A 345 8.43 23.51 18.68
N GLY A 346 7.16 23.10 18.66
CA GLY A 346 6.35 22.95 19.88
C GLY A 346 6.81 21.85 20.84
N TYR A 347 7.30 20.71 20.33
CA TYR A 347 7.82 19.64 21.17
C TYR A 347 9.15 20.00 21.82
N ASP A 348 10.05 20.68 21.11
CA ASP A 348 11.33 21.11 21.66
C ASP A 348 11.16 22.16 22.75
N ARG A 349 10.27 23.14 22.56
CA ARG A 349 9.94 24.12 23.60
C ARG A 349 9.33 23.48 24.85
N LEU A 350 8.46 22.48 24.67
CA LEU A 350 7.88 21.75 25.78
C LEU A 350 8.92 20.93 26.56
N VAL A 351 9.75 20.17 25.85
CA VAL A 351 10.81 19.36 26.47
C VAL A 351 11.82 20.27 27.18
N ASN A 352 12.17 21.42 26.60
CA ASN A 352 13.03 22.42 27.24
C ASN A 352 12.36 23.08 28.46
N ALA A 353 11.05 23.36 28.43
CA ALA A 353 10.32 23.90 29.58
C ALA A 353 10.30 22.90 30.75
N LEU A 354 10.04 21.62 30.46
CA LEU A 354 10.13 20.52 31.43
C LEU A 354 11.55 20.29 31.95
N ALA A 355 12.58 20.60 31.16
CA ALA A 355 13.97 20.56 31.61
C ALA A 355 14.31 21.75 32.53
N ASN A 356 13.80 22.94 32.22
CA ASN A 356 14.16 24.16 32.95
C ASN A 356 13.39 24.30 34.28
N GLN A 357 12.23 23.64 34.43
CA GLN A 357 11.41 23.66 35.65
C GLN A 357 10.81 22.27 35.93
N PRO A 358 10.91 21.73 37.16
CA PRO A 358 10.33 20.44 37.52
C PRO A 358 8.82 20.57 37.78
N LEU A 359 8.06 20.91 36.73
CA LEU A 359 6.60 21.11 36.78
C LEU A 359 5.86 19.84 37.25
N ILE A 360 6.44 18.67 36.98
CA ILE A 360 5.90 17.36 37.38
C ILE A 360 7.00 16.54 38.08
N PRO A 361 7.20 16.76 39.38
CA PRO A 361 8.28 16.13 40.12
C PRO A 361 8.08 14.62 40.38
N GLN A 362 6.94 14.05 40.02
CA GLN A 362 6.67 12.61 40.18
C GLN A 362 6.62 11.86 38.84
N LEU A 363 7.02 12.50 37.73
CA LEU A 363 6.91 11.93 36.40
C LEU A 363 7.84 10.70 36.24
N GLN A 364 7.23 9.56 35.98
CA GLN A 364 7.92 8.29 35.75
C GLN A 364 7.97 7.92 34.26
N HIS A 365 6.92 8.26 33.50
CA HIS A 365 6.83 7.92 32.09
C HIS A 365 6.35 9.10 31.25
N LEU A 366 7.12 9.41 30.20
CA LEU A 366 6.77 10.41 29.19
C LEU A 366 6.62 9.73 27.81
N ARG A 367 5.48 9.95 27.16
CA ARG A 367 5.25 9.53 25.78
C ARG A 367 4.84 10.71 24.91
N LEU A 368 5.59 10.94 23.84
CA LEU A 368 5.30 11.96 22.83
C LEU A 368 5.03 11.25 21.48
N GLU A 369 3.85 11.50 20.91
CA GLU A 369 3.35 10.88 19.68
C GLU A 369 3.06 11.96 18.62
N GLY A 370 3.82 11.98 17.52
CA GLY A 370 3.65 13.00 16.47
C GLY A 370 4.89 13.18 15.59
N SER A 371 4.69 13.63 14.35
CA SER A 371 5.70 13.66 13.27
C SER A 371 6.63 14.89 13.32
N GLU A 372 7.32 15.13 14.43
CA GLU A 372 8.40 16.12 14.48
C GLU A 372 9.71 15.53 15.00
N VAL A 373 10.82 16.09 14.51
CA VAL A 373 12.18 15.74 14.92
C VAL A 373 12.45 16.57 16.18
N ILE A 374 12.33 15.97 17.36
CA ILE A 374 12.77 16.62 18.61
C ILE A 374 14.30 16.71 18.57
N HIS A 375 14.86 17.89 18.80
CA HIS A 375 16.30 18.10 18.82
C HIS A 375 16.95 17.30 19.95
N GLN A 376 18.09 16.66 19.61
CA GLN A 376 18.87 15.84 20.53
C GLN A 376 19.34 16.62 21.76
N SER A 377 19.62 17.91 21.61
CA SER A 377 19.98 18.84 22.69
C SER A 377 18.85 19.04 23.71
N SER A 378 17.60 19.12 23.26
CA SER A 378 16.44 19.29 24.14
C SER A 378 16.20 18.03 24.99
N ILE A 379 16.35 16.85 24.37
CA ILE A 379 16.25 15.56 25.06
C ILE A 379 17.39 15.42 26.08
N ALA A 380 18.61 15.79 25.72
CA ALA A 380 19.76 15.75 26.62
C ALA A 380 19.58 16.71 27.82
N SER A 381 19.09 17.93 27.58
CA SER A 381 18.75 18.91 28.63
C SER A 381 17.70 18.35 29.59
N PHE A 382 16.62 17.77 29.08
CA PHE A 382 15.58 17.12 29.90
C PHE A 382 16.12 15.93 30.69
N CYS A 383 16.90 15.04 30.06
CA CYS A 383 17.50 13.90 30.75
C CYS A 383 18.48 14.32 31.85
N SER A 384 19.16 15.48 31.73
CA SER A 384 20.10 15.94 32.76
C SER A 384 19.45 16.33 34.10
N GLN A 385 18.13 16.54 34.11
CA GLN A 385 17.36 16.98 35.29
C GLN A 385 16.67 15.82 36.03
N TYR A 386 16.67 14.63 35.43
CA TYR A 386 15.98 13.45 35.93
C TYR A 386 16.96 12.26 36.03
N GLU A 387 16.92 11.52 37.13
CA GLU A 387 17.70 10.28 37.29
C GLU A 387 17.08 9.18 36.42
N TYR A 388 17.80 8.69 35.42
CA TYR A 388 17.30 7.71 34.46
C TYR A 388 17.57 6.27 34.94
N GLY A 389 16.53 5.43 35.04
CA GLY A 389 16.68 3.99 35.28
C GLY A 389 16.88 3.20 33.97
N ASP A 390 17.64 2.10 34.01
CA ASP A 390 18.17 1.28 32.89
C ASP A 390 17.19 0.71 31.83
N TYR A 391 15.96 1.23 31.69
CA TYR A 391 14.95 0.71 30.75
C TYR A 391 14.61 1.69 29.61
N ALA A 392 15.59 1.98 28.75
CA ALA A 392 15.32 2.63 27.47
C ALA A 392 14.66 1.65 26.47
N ARG A 393 13.36 1.84 26.17
CA ARG A 393 12.71 1.30 24.98
C ARG A 393 12.58 2.41 23.94
N SER A 394 13.66 2.70 23.23
CA SER A 394 13.61 3.63 22.10
C SER A 394 13.70 2.90 20.75
N SER A 395 12.96 3.40 19.77
CA SER A 395 13.28 3.24 18.35
C SER A 395 14.79 3.44 18.12
N ARG A 396 15.41 2.64 17.24
CA ARG A 396 16.87 2.46 17.04
C ARG A 396 17.73 3.73 16.81
N ARG A 397 17.18 4.95 16.93
CA ARG A 397 17.88 6.24 16.76
C ARG A 397 18.20 7.02 18.05
N LEU A 398 17.67 6.66 19.23
CA LEU A 398 17.89 7.44 20.47
C LEU A 398 18.88 6.79 21.46
N SER A 399 19.27 5.54 21.25
CA SER A 399 20.18 4.81 22.14
C SER A 399 21.62 5.35 22.14
N HIS A 400 21.98 6.26 21.23
CA HIS A 400 23.32 6.83 21.14
C HIS A 400 23.52 8.11 21.99
N VAL A 401 22.46 8.66 22.57
CA VAL A 401 22.49 10.00 23.21
C VAL A 401 22.53 9.92 24.74
N ILE A 402 21.98 8.85 25.32
CA ILE A 402 21.69 8.80 26.77
C ILE A 402 22.85 8.19 27.58
N SER A 403 23.94 7.70 26.97
CA SER A 403 24.99 7.00 27.74
C SER A 403 26.04 7.87 28.43
N ASN A 404 26.05 9.21 28.30
CA ASN A 404 27.25 10.00 28.67
C ASN A 404 27.07 11.12 29.71
N HIS A 405 25.90 11.36 30.30
CA HIS A 405 25.73 12.41 31.32
C HIS A 405 25.00 11.89 32.56
N LEU A 406 25.75 11.28 33.46
CA LEU A 406 25.37 11.19 34.87
C LEU A 406 26.47 11.89 35.64
N ASP A 407 26.20 13.08 36.18
CA ASP A 407 27.05 13.65 37.22
C ASP A 407 26.27 13.99 38.48
N LYS A 408 27.00 13.81 39.56
CA LYS A 408 26.61 13.71 40.95
C LYS A 408 26.01 15.01 41.45
N LYS A 409 24.75 14.97 41.89
CA LYS A 409 24.24 15.70 43.06
C LYS A 409 22.83 15.19 43.38
N GLY A 410 22.71 14.53 44.54
CA GLY A 410 21.47 13.95 45.01
C GLY A 410 20.36 14.99 45.16
N ASN A 411 19.36 14.86 44.29
CA ASN A 411 17.94 15.26 44.41
C ASN A 411 17.20 15.10 43.06
N ALA A 412 17.68 14.24 42.14
CA ALA A 412 17.09 14.11 40.81
C ALA A 412 15.81 13.26 40.84
N ILE A 413 14.80 13.67 40.07
CA ILE A 413 13.52 12.98 39.95
C ILE A 413 13.70 11.73 39.07
N ARG A 414 13.21 10.56 39.51
CA ARG A 414 13.47 9.28 38.83
C ARG A 414 12.54 9.06 37.63
N LEU A 415 13.06 9.21 36.41
CA LEU A 415 12.31 8.94 35.16
C LEU A 415 12.62 7.52 34.66
N VAL A 416 11.58 6.70 34.52
CA VAL A 416 11.69 5.26 34.20
C VAL A 416 11.74 5.01 32.69
N SER A 417 11.01 5.78 31.89
CA SER A 417 11.07 5.63 30.42
C SER A 417 10.60 6.87 29.66
N ILE A 418 11.24 7.12 28.52
CA ILE A 418 10.77 8.05 27.47
C ILE A 418 10.47 7.23 26.23
N SER A 419 9.32 7.49 25.59
CA SER A 419 8.97 6.89 24.30
C SER A 419 8.59 7.96 23.28
N LEU A 420 9.30 7.94 22.15
CA LEU A 420 9.03 8.80 20.98
C LEU A 420 8.46 7.93 19.86
N SER A 421 7.26 8.25 19.41
CA SER A 421 6.60 7.55 18.30
C SER A 421 6.37 8.51 17.14
N THR A 422 6.97 8.21 15.98
CA THR A 422 6.73 8.93 14.72
C THR A 422 5.50 8.42 13.97
N LYS A 423 4.75 7.48 14.55
CA LYS A 423 3.49 7.01 13.98
C LYS A 423 2.37 7.85 14.56
N CYS A 424 1.74 8.68 13.73
CA CYS A 424 0.40 9.14 14.05
C CYS A 424 -0.51 7.90 14.25
N PRO A 425 -1.42 7.90 15.22
CA PRO A 425 -2.51 6.95 15.23
C PRO A 425 -3.24 7.13 13.90
N ARG A 426 -3.17 6.12 13.03
CA ARG A 426 -4.10 6.04 11.91
C ARG A 426 -5.50 6.08 12.50
N SER A 427 -6.41 6.83 11.87
CA SER A 427 -7.84 6.87 12.19
C SER A 427 -8.29 5.55 12.82
N ILE A 428 -8.83 5.67 14.03
CA ILE A 428 -9.16 4.59 14.97
C ILE A 428 -9.95 3.52 14.22
N GLY A 429 -9.28 2.38 13.99
CA GLY A 429 -9.73 1.33 13.09
C GLY A 429 -8.64 0.29 12.78
N SER A 430 -7.39 0.53 13.18
CA SER A 430 -6.29 -0.44 12.98
C SER A 430 -5.44 -0.76 14.21
N GLU A 431 -5.83 -0.35 15.42
CA GLU A 431 -5.08 -0.65 16.66
C GLU A 431 -5.46 -1.94 17.39
N ALA A 432 -6.54 -2.65 17.01
CA ALA A 432 -6.91 -3.95 17.58
C ALA A 432 -6.05 -5.14 17.07
N ARG A 433 -4.77 -4.90 16.74
CA ARG A 433 -3.89 -5.96 16.23
C ARG A 433 -2.43 -5.79 16.66
N ARG A 434 -2.17 -5.91 17.98
CA ARG A 434 -0.82 -6.23 18.46
C ARG A 434 -0.87 -7.31 19.55
N LYS A 435 -0.43 -8.51 19.13
CA LYS A 435 -0.13 -9.67 19.97
C LYS A 435 0.90 -9.33 21.05
N SER A 436 0.63 -9.88 22.23
CA SER A 436 1.57 -10.18 23.30
C SER A 436 2.85 -10.83 22.76
N ARG A 437 3.99 -10.15 22.99
CA ARG A 437 5.32 -10.76 22.94
C ARG A 437 5.78 -10.93 24.37
N SER A 438 5.86 -12.16 24.85
CA SER A 438 6.50 -12.52 26.11
C SER A 438 7.99 -12.16 26.04
N ARG A 439 8.47 -11.42 27.03
CA ARG A 439 9.88 -11.18 27.29
C ARG A 439 10.40 -12.34 28.14
N SER A 440 11.40 -13.06 27.63
CA SER A 440 12.33 -13.81 28.47
C SER A 440 13.21 -12.81 29.22
N GLY A 441 13.18 -12.85 30.55
CA GLY A 441 14.13 -12.16 31.40
C GLY A 441 15.39 -12.99 31.54
N SER A 442 16.54 -12.33 31.42
CA SER A 442 17.88 -12.86 31.66
C SER A 442 18.56 -11.95 32.66
N LEU A 443 18.99 -12.47 33.80
CA LEU A 443 20.02 -11.94 34.71
C LEU A 443 20.41 -13.08 35.69
N PRO A 444 21.61 -13.08 36.30
CA PRO A 444 22.93 -12.67 35.83
C PRO A 444 23.96 -13.82 35.95
N ALA A 445 25.17 -13.59 35.44
CA ALA A 445 26.30 -14.51 35.51
C ALA A 445 26.82 -14.71 36.95
N GLN A 446 27.21 -15.93 37.30
CA GLN A 446 28.29 -16.19 38.25
C GLN A 446 28.98 -17.53 37.97
N GLU A 447 30.32 -17.42 37.91
CA GLU A 447 31.37 -18.36 38.29
C GLU A 447 31.80 -19.52 37.36
N GLU A 448 33.10 -19.45 37.07
CA GLU A 448 33.95 -20.40 36.36
C GLU A 448 33.92 -21.79 37.00
N SER A 449 33.80 -22.84 36.17
CA SER A 449 34.54 -24.07 36.43
C SER A 449 34.85 -24.80 35.12
N THR A 450 36.14 -25.01 34.91
CA THR A 450 36.78 -25.75 33.82
C THR A 450 36.53 -27.26 33.94
N LEU A 451 35.96 -27.91 32.92
CA LEU A 451 36.08 -29.36 32.71
C LEU A 451 36.13 -29.71 31.20
N PRO A 452 36.83 -30.81 30.80
CA PRO A 452 37.63 -30.87 29.57
C PRO A 452 37.01 -31.67 28.40
N ALA A 453 37.69 -31.55 27.25
CA ALA A 453 37.34 -31.97 25.89
C ALA A 453 37.26 -33.49 25.59
N TRP A 454 36.47 -34.28 26.32
CA TRP A 454 36.29 -35.72 25.99
C TRP A 454 34.84 -36.23 26.03
N ILE A 455 33.84 -35.35 26.04
CA ILE A 455 32.43 -35.73 25.86
C ILE A 455 32.05 -35.50 24.39
N VAL A 456 32.42 -36.47 23.54
CA VAL A 456 31.87 -36.62 22.20
C VAL A 456 30.70 -37.60 22.31
N PRO A 457 29.45 -37.23 21.98
CA PRO A 457 28.40 -38.22 21.80
C PRO A 457 28.64 -38.96 20.49
N ASN A 458 28.83 -40.28 20.63
CA ASN A 458 28.88 -41.26 19.56
C ASN A 458 27.81 -41.03 18.49
N GLN A 459 28.24 -41.14 17.24
CA GLN A 459 27.38 -41.49 16.12
C GLN A 459 26.74 -42.86 16.40
N THR A 460 25.43 -42.90 16.51
CA THR A 460 24.64 -44.10 16.23
C THR A 460 23.88 -43.87 14.92
N PRO A 461 24.09 -44.71 13.89
CA PRO A 461 23.22 -44.73 12.72
C PRO A 461 21.88 -45.37 13.10
N ASP A 462 20.83 -45.00 12.39
CA ASP A 462 19.46 -45.53 12.46
C ASP A 462 18.52 -44.92 13.51
N ALA A 463 17.94 -43.76 13.16
CA ALA A 463 16.66 -43.29 13.70
C ALA A 463 15.88 -42.52 12.62
N ASP A 464 15.00 -43.24 11.93
CA ASP A 464 13.74 -42.82 11.30
C ASP A 464 13.72 -41.44 10.58
N ASP A 465 13.95 -41.49 9.26
CA ASP A 465 13.81 -40.41 8.26
C ASP A 465 12.36 -39.90 8.12
N SER A 466 11.81 -39.37 9.19
CA SER A 466 10.57 -38.59 9.15
C SER A 466 10.95 -37.19 8.65
N VAL A 467 11.05 -37.02 7.31
CA VAL A 467 11.34 -35.74 6.63
C VAL A 467 10.45 -34.65 7.22
N ASN A 468 11.04 -33.68 7.93
CA ASN A 468 10.32 -32.54 8.45
C ASN A 468 9.85 -31.69 7.25
N PRO A 469 8.53 -31.56 6.98
CA PRO A 469 8.05 -30.81 5.83
C PRO A 469 8.40 -29.31 5.90
N GLU A 470 8.76 -28.78 7.07
CA GLU A 470 9.24 -27.40 7.22
C GLU A 470 10.73 -27.22 6.91
N ALA A 471 11.51 -28.30 6.90
CA ALA A 471 12.94 -28.29 6.63
C ALA A 471 13.35 -29.58 5.89
N PRO A 472 12.86 -29.77 4.64
CA PRO A 472 13.03 -31.03 3.90
C PRO A 472 14.49 -31.36 3.56
N PHE A 473 15.41 -30.39 3.70
CA PHE A 473 16.84 -30.57 3.46
C PHE A 473 17.68 -30.36 4.74
N GLY A 474 17.05 -30.26 5.91
CA GLY A 474 17.70 -29.92 7.17
C GLY A 474 17.68 -28.42 7.50
N PHE A 475 18.07 -28.08 8.72
CA PHE A 475 18.16 -26.69 9.19
C PHE A 475 19.55 -26.10 8.89
N VAL A 476 19.58 -24.79 8.64
CA VAL A 476 20.84 -24.05 8.47
C VAL A 476 21.46 -23.77 9.84
N ASP A 477 22.76 -24.00 9.97
CA ASP A 477 23.52 -23.71 11.19
C ASP A 477 23.43 -22.23 11.58
N ALA A 478 23.44 -21.96 12.89
CA ALA A 478 23.28 -20.59 13.42
C ALA A 478 24.37 -19.63 12.92
N ASP A 479 25.59 -20.12 12.74
CA ASP A 479 26.74 -19.33 12.28
C ASP A 479 26.62 -19.00 10.78
N VAL A 480 26.28 -19.99 9.95
CA VAL A 480 26.00 -19.79 8.52
C VAL A 480 24.86 -18.80 8.35
N LYS A 481 23.81 -18.91 9.17
CA LYS A 481 22.68 -18.00 9.17
C LYS A 481 23.03 -16.58 9.64
N ALA A 482 23.97 -16.44 10.57
CA ALA A 482 24.50 -15.14 10.96
C ALA A 482 25.32 -14.52 9.81
N TYR A 483 26.15 -15.32 9.16
CA TYR A 483 26.96 -14.91 8.01
C TYR A 483 26.09 -14.38 6.85
N PHE A 484 25.08 -15.13 6.39
CA PHE A 484 24.22 -14.68 5.30
C PHE A 484 23.35 -13.45 5.66
N ARG A 485 23.06 -13.22 6.95
CA ARG A 485 22.44 -11.95 7.38
C ARG A 485 23.37 -10.76 7.21
N THR A 486 24.67 -10.93 7.46
CA THR A 486 25.67 -9.89 7.18
C THR A 486 25.80 -9.65 5.68
N VAL A 487 25.76 -10.71 4.86
CA VAL A 487 25.74 -10.62 3.39
C VAL A 487 24.53 -9.81 2.89
N ASP A 488 23.31 -10.03 3.43
CA ASP A 488 22.13 -9.25 3.03
C ASP A 488 22.28 -7.76 3.33
N VAL A 489 22.79 -7.41 4.52
CA VAL A 489 23.00 -6.02 4.91
C VAL A 489 23.99 -5.35 3.96
N GLN A 490 25.13 -5.99 3.72
CA GLN A 490 26.18 -5.43 2.85
C GLN A 490 25.68 -5.20 1.42
N ILE A 491 24.97 -6.17 0.83
CA ILE A 491 24.41 -6.04 -0.53
C ILE A 491 23.38 -4.91 -0.58
N ARG A 492 22.57 -4.74 0.48
CA ARG A 492 21.55 -3.67 0.53
C ARG A 492 22.17 -2.29 0.61
N ASP A 493 23.25 -2.15 1.37
CA ASP A 493 23.98 -0.88 1.50
C ASP A 493 24.56 -0.49 0.13
N TRP A 494 25.14 -1.44 -0.62
CA TRP A 494 25.59 -1.17 -1.99
C TRP A 494 24.48 -0.89 -3.01
N GLN A 495 23.24 -1.31 -2.74
CA GLN A 495 22.06 -1.02 -3.57
C GLN A 495 21.43 0.34 -3.22
N ASP A 496 21.80 0.98 -2.12
CA ASP A 496 21.28 2.30 -1.73
C ASP A 496 22.03 3.42 -2.48
N PRO A 497 21.33 4.21 -3.32
CA PRO A 497 21.96 5.29 -4.09
C PRO A 497 22.60 6.39 -3.23
N ALA A 498 22.30 6.47 -1.93
CA ALA A 498 22.85 7.49 -1.02
C ALA A 498 24.34 7.25 -0.65
N GLU A 499 24.88 6.04 -0.76
CA GLU A 499 26.25 5.71 -0.36
C GLU A 499 27.23 5.49 -1.51
N SER A 500 26.76 5.48 -2.77
CA SER A 500 27.63 5.39 -3.96
C SER A 500 28.58 6.58 -4.19
N GLY A 501 28.65 7.55 -3.27
CA GLY A 501 29.43 8.79 -3.36
C GLY A 501 30.68 8.86 -2.48
N ALA A 502 31.03 7.80 -1.74
CA ALA A 502 32.25 7.73 -0.95
C ALA A 502 33.12 6.55 -1.41
N ALA A 503 33.72 6.66 -2.58
CA ALA A 503 34.78 5.74 -3.00
C ALA A 503 36.13 6.41 -2.73
N ASP A 504 37.03 5.69 -2.07
CA ASP A 504 38.45 6.01 -2.00
C ASP A 504 39.01 5.99 -3.43
N GLU A 505 39.81 6.99 -3.82
CA GLU A 505 40.26 7.14 -5.23
C GLU A 505 41.19 5.99 -5.70
N ASP A 506 41.65 5.13 -4.78
CA ASP A 506 42.67 4.10 -5.03
C ASP A 506 42.16 2.63 -5.03
N VAL A 507 40.85 2.35 -4.85
CA VAL A 507 40.29 0.97 -4.86
C VAL A 507 39.09 0.87 -5.80
N ASP A 508 39.12 -0.05 -6.79
CA ASP A 508 37.95 -0.31 -7.65
C ASP A 508 36.81 -0.92 -6.79
N PRO A 509 35.70 -0.19 -6.56
CA PRO A 509 34.62 -0.67 -5.70
C PRO A 509 33.97 -1.96 -6.23
N ASN A 510 34.09 -2.23 -7.53
CA ASN A 510 33.55 -3.47 -8.11
C ASN A 510 34.42 -4.68 -7.79
N GLU A 511 35.72 -4.52 -7.56
CA GLU A 511 36.62 -5.61 -7.23
C GLU A 511 36.35 -6.13 -5.81
N GLU A 512 36.20 -5.23 -4.85
CA GLU A 512 35.80 -5.56 -3.47
C GLU A 512 34.43 -6.28 -3.43
N ARG A 513 33.45 -5.74 -4.17
CA ARG A 513 32.11 -6.37 -4.30
C ARG A 513 32.17 -7.78 -4.89
N ARG A 514 33.04 -7.99 -5.90
CA ARG A 514 33.26 -9.32 -6.50
C ARG A 514 33.87 -10.28 -5.50
N MET A 515 34.94 -9.88 -4.80
CA MET A 515 35.59 -10.73 -3.80
C MET A 515 34.62 -11.15 -2.68
N PHE A 516 33.80 -10.22 -2.20
CA PHE A 516 32.79 -10.50 -1.18
C PHE A 516 31.71 -11.47 -1.67
N LEU A 517 31.21 -11.29 -2.90
CA LEU A 517 30.22 -12.21 -3.47
C LEU A 517 30.82 -13.60 -3.71
N VAL A 518 32.07 -13.71 -4.15
CA VAL A 518 32.76 -14.99 -4.29
C VAL A 518 32.84 -15.72 -2.94
N ALA A 519 33.23 -15.02 -1.87
CA ALA A 519 33.25 -15.62 -0.53
C ALA A 519 31.87 -16.14 -0.09
N ALA A 520 30.81 -15.37 -0.35
CA ALA A 520 29.45 -15.79 -0.03
C ALA A 520 28.98 -17.00 -0.86
N LEU A 521 29.40 -17.10 -2.13
CA LEU A 521 29.14 -18.26 -2.99
C LEU A 521 29.91 -19.50 -2.56
N THR A 522 31.16 -19.34 -2.12
CA THR A 522 31.95 -20.44 -1.54
C THR A 522 31.27 -20.99 -0.29
N GLU A 523 30.80 -20.14 0.62
CA GLU A 523 30.08 -20.56 1.83
C GLU A 523 28.72 -21.22 1.54
N MET A 524 28.10 -20.87 0.40
CA MET A 524 26.85 -21.45 -0.07
C MET A 524 27.01 -22.91 -0.56
N THR A 525 28.23 -23.29 -0.99
CA THR A 525 28.48 -24.55 -1.69
C THR A 525 28.12 -25.76 -0.83
N GLY A 526 27.28 -26.65 -1.35
CA GLY A 526 26.78 -27.83 -0.64
C GLY A 526 25.63 -27.57 0.36
N LYS A 527 25.25 -26.30 0.55
CA LYS A 527 24.16 -25.87 1.47
C LYS A 527 23.00 -25.21 0.72
N GLU A 528 22.98 -25.25 -0.60
CA GLU A 528 22.07 -24.50 -1.47
C GLU A 528 20.60 -24.80 -1.18
N LYS A 529 20.26 -26.09 -1.05
CA LYS A 529 18.90 -26.55 -0.77
C LYS A 529 18.43 -26.12 0.63
N GLN A 530 19.30 -26.24 1.63
CA GLN A 530 19.05 -25.80 3.00
C GLN A 530 18.78 -24.30 3.07
N LEU A 531 19.68 -23.50 2.47
CA LEU A 531 19.59 -22.04 2.42
C LEU A 531 18.33 -21.58 1.66
N ALA A 532 17.97 -22.25 0.56
CA ALA A 532 16.75 -21.95 -0.19
C ALA A 532 15.47 -22.23 0.61
N THR A 533 15.51 -23.19 1.55
CA THR A 533 14.39 -23.51 2.43
C THR A 533 14.40 -22.81 3.79
N ASP A 534 15.41 -22.00 4.11
CA ASP A 534 15.43 -21.21 5.36
C ASP A 534 14.76 -19.83 5.20
N PRO A 535 13.91 -19.40 6.15
CA PRO A 535 13.19 -18.12 6.08
C PRO A 535 14.06 -16.86 5.95
N ASP A 536 15.26 -16.87 6.55
CA ASP A 536 16.13 -15.70 6.54
C ASP A 536 17.13 -15.78 5.40
N CYS A 537 17.59 -16.97 5.02
CA CYS A 537 18.59 -17.14 3.96
C CYS A 537 17.97 -17.09 2.55
N SER A 538 16.72 -17.52 2.37
CA SER A 538 16.08 -17.57 1.04
C SER A 538 16.00 -16.20 0.36
N ILE A 539 15.76 -15.14 1.14
CA ILE A 539 15.71 -13.76 0.62
C ILE A 539 17.10 -13.25 0.22
N VAL A 540 18.16 -13.70 0.92
CA VAL A 540 19.54 -13.37 0.59
C VAL A 540 19.90 -14.01 -0.74
N LEU A 541 19.51 -15.27 -0.95
CA LEU A 541 19.68 -15.96 -2.24
C LEU A 541 18.92 -15.26 -3.37
N GLU A 542 17.66 -14.83 -3.14
CA GLU A 542 16.92 -14.03 -4.12
C GLU A 542 17.67 -12.73 -4.48
N ARG A 543 18.31 -12.08 -3.52
CA ARG A 543 19.07 -10.84 -3.74
C ARG A 543 20.39 -11.10 -4.48
N MET A 544 21.13 -12.12 -4.06
CA MET A 544 22.39 -12.53 -4.67
C MET A 544 22.20 -12.96 -6.13
N ALA A 545 21.09 -13.62 -6.47
CA ALA A 545 20.81 -14.11 -7.82
C ALA A 545 20.92 -13.03 -8.92
N TYR A 546 20.60 -11.77 -8.60
CA TYR A 546 20.75 -10.64 -9.55
C TYR A 546 22.20 -10.24 -9.80
N SER A 547 23.12 -10.56 -8.88
CA SER A 547 24.55 -10.23 -8.98
C SER A 547 25.42 -11.43 -9.33
N MET A 548 24.84 -12.64 -9.39
CA MET A 548 25.52 -13.84 -9.93
C MET A 548 25.73 -13.66 -11.43
N ASP A 549 26.90 -14.07 -11.92
CA ASP A 549 27.18 -14.17 -13.36
C ASP A 549 26.55 -15.42 -13.98
N ASP A 550 26.73 -15.59 -15.29
CA ASP A 550 26.13 -16.68 -16.05
C ASP A 550 26.65 -18.06 -15.61
N PHE A 551 27.91 -18.17 -15.16
CA PHE A 551 28.48 -19.44 -14.68
C PHE A 551 27.87 -19.82 -13.33
N VAL A 552 27.89 -18.90 -12.36
CA VAL A 552 27.36 -19.13 -11.02
C VAL A 552 25.87 -19.43 -11.05
N ARG A 553 25.10 -18.73 -11.89
CA ARG A 553 23.65 -19.02 -12.06
C ARG A 553 23.40 -20.45 -12.53
N ARG A 554 24.21 -20.95 -13.48
CA ARG A 554 24.10 -22.33 -13.96
C ARG A 554 24.43 -23.33 -12.87
N VAL A 555 25.54 -23.14 -12.15
CA VAL A 555 25.93 -24.01 -11.03
C VAL A 555 24.84 -24.05 -9.96
N PHE A 556 24.28 -22.89 -9.60
CA PHE A 556 23.23 -22.83 -8.57
C PHE A 556 21.90 -23.46 -9.03
N VAL A 557 21.52 -23.32 -10.30
CA VAL A 557 20.34 -24.02 -10.83
C VAL A 557 20.59 -25.53 -10.88
N ASP A 558 21.79 -25.95 -11.29
CA ASP A 558 22.18 -27.35 -11.36
C ASP A 558 22.20 -28.03 -9.98
N SER A 559 22.70 -27.34 -8.95
CA SER A 559 22.76 -27.89 -7.58
C SER A 559 21.39 -28.13 -6.93
N LEU A 560 20.33 -27.52 -7.46
CA LEU A 560 18.95 -27.74 -7.01
C LEU A 560 18.25 -28.90 -7.74
N MET A 561 18.85 -29.44 -8.80
CA MET A 561 18.28 -30.54 -9.59
C MET A 561 17.98 -31.79 -8.74
N GLY A 562 16.93 -32.52 -9.15
CA GLY A 562 16.42 -33.69 -8.42
C GLY A 562 15.62 -33.34 -7.17
N SER A 563 15.31 -32.06 -6.95
CA SER A 563 14.60 -31.58 -5.77
C SER A 563 13.60 -30.45 -6.08
N TYR A 564 13.43 -30.08 -7.35
CA TYR A 564 12.50 -29.04 -7.77
C TYR A 564 11.06 -29.38 -7.42
N ALA A 565 10.64 -30.65 -7.53
CA ALA A 565 9.29 -31.07 -7.14
C ALA A 565 8.94 -30.71 -5.68
N VAL A 566 9.94 -30.68 -4.79
CA VAL A 566 9.83 -30.26 -3.38
C VAL A 566 9.98 -28.74 -3.25
N LEU A 567 11.00 -28.16 -3.88
CA LEU A 567 11.34 -26.74 -3.76
C LEU A 567 10.20 -25.84 -4.25
N VAL A 568 9.53 -26.19 -5.36
CA VAL A 568 8.45 -25.37 -5.92
C VAL A 568 7.21 -25.30 -5.00
N LYS A 569 6.99 -26.32 -4.18
CA LYS A 569 5.90 -26.38 -3.18
C LYS A 569 6.28 -25.71 -1.85
N HIS A 570 7.56 -25.39 -1.65
CA HIS A 570 8.03 -24.89 -0.38
C HIS A 570 7.76 -23.39 -0.20
N ARG A 571 7.33 -22.98 1.00
CA ARG A 571 6.90 -21.59 1.33
C ARG A 571 7.98 -20.52 1.11
N PHE A 572 9.26 -20.89 1.16
CA PHE A 572 10.40 -19.98 0.94
C PHE A 572 11.13 -20.27 -0.37
N ALA A 573 11.40 -21.54 -0.68
CA ALA A 573 12.18 -21.91 -1.86
C ALA A 573 11.44 -21.63 -3.17
N SER A 574 10.10 -21.66 -3.17
CA SER A 574 9.30 -21.23 -4.31
C SER A 574 9.59 -19.79 -4.74
N HIS A 575 9.98 -18.90 -3.83
CA HIS A 575 10.38 -17.53 -4.15
C HIS A 575 11.79 -17.47 -4.77
N VAL A 576 12.71 -18.32 -4.32
CA VAL A 576 14.03 -18.50 -4.91
C VAL A 576 13.89 -18.98 -6.36
N CYS A 577 13.12 -20.05 -6.61
CA CYS A 577 12.87 -20.56 -7.97
C CYS A 577 12.27 -19.49 -8.90
N GLN A 578 11.28 -18.72 -8.43
CA GLN A 578 10.71 -17.61 -9.21
C GLN A 578 11.74 -16.54 -9.58
N THR A 579 12.65 -16.23 -8.66
CA THR A 579 13.72 -15.26 -8.90
C THR A 579 14.75 -15.82 -9.88
N LEU A 580 15.11 -17.09 -9.77
CA LEU A 580 15.98 -17.77 -10.74
C LEU A 580 15.43 -17.70 -12.17
N PHE A 581 14.14 -17.98 -12.38
CA PHE A 581 13.54 -17.84 -13.71
C PHE A 581 13.46 -16.39 -14.21
N THR A 582 13.37 -15.42 -13.29
CA THR A 582 13.38 -14.01 -13.64
C THR A 582 14.75 -13.59 -14.18
N VAL A 583 15.83 -13.98 -13.51
CA VAL A 583 17.21 -13.64 -13.93
C VAL A 583 17.70 -14.52 -15.08
N ALA A 584 17.14 -15.72 -15.25
CA ALA A 584 17.48 -16.65 -16.33
C ALA A 584 17.27 -16.06 -17.73
N LYS A 585 16.31 -15.13 -17.90
CA LYS A 585 15.99 -14.50 -19.19
C LYS A 585 17.22 -13.90 -19.87
N GLN A 586 18.06 -13.20 -19.11
CA GLN A 586 19.27 -12.56 -19.65
C GLN A 586 20.32 -13.58 -20.02
N THR A 587 20.55 -14.58 -19.16
CA THR A 587 21.53 -15.65 -19.39
C THR A 587 21.16 -16.51 -20.60
N VAL A 588 19.88 -16.92 -20.72
CA VAL A 588 19.37 -17.65 -21.89
C VAL A 588 19.50 -16.82 -23.18
N SER A 589 19.23 -15.51 -23.12
CA SER A 589 19.41 -14.61 -24.27
C SER A 589 20.87 -14.53 -24.72
N ARG A 590 21.83 -14.53 -23.78
CA ARG A 590 23.28 -14.57 -24.07
C ARG A 590 23.71 -15.91 -24.64
N GLU A 591 23.26 -17.02 -24.06
CA GLU A 591 23.52 -18.39 -24.55
C GLU A 591 23.04 -18.57 -25.99
N LYS A 592 21.85 -18.07 -26.31
CA LYS A 592 21.31 -18.12 -27.67
C LYS A 592 22.17 -17.36 -28.70
N ARG A 593 22.94 -16.36 -28.26
CA ARG A 593 23.90 -15.63 -29.10
C ARG A 593 25.29 -16.29 -29.14
N GLY A 594 25.46 -17.47 -28.55
CA GLY A 594 26.74 -18.17 -28.46
C GLY A 594 27.69 -17.58 -27.41
N VAL A 595 27.21 -16.69 -26.52
CA VAL A 595 28.03 -16.12 -25.45
C VAL A 595 27.95 -17.04 -24.24
N LEU A 596 28.99 -17.84 -24.04
CA LEU A 596 29.13 -18.75 -22.91
C LEU A 596 30.27 -18.27 -21.98
N PRO A 597 30.11 -18.37 -20.65
CA PRO A 597 31.19 -18.07 -19.71
C PRO A 597 32.31 -19.12 -19.83
N THR A 598 33.54 -18.70 -19.51
CA THR A 598 34.69 -19.58 -19.38
C THR A 598 34.51 -20.48 -18.15
N VAL A 599 34.54 -21.80 -18.36
CA VAL A 599 34.42 -22.82 -17.29
C VAL A 599 35.82 -23.14 -16.77
N PRO A 600 36.06 -23.18 -15.45
CA PRO A 600 37.32 -23.67 -14.88
C PRO A 600 37.54 -25.17 -15.20
N ASP A 601 38.75 -25.54 -15.60
CA ASP A 601 39.09 -26.85 -16.22
C ASP A 601 38.87 -28.11 -15.34
N ASP A 602 38.50 -27.99 -14.06
CA ASP A 602 38.67 -29.08 -13.07
C ASP A 602 37.40 -29.83 -12.63
N ASN A 603 36.17 -29.45 -13.01
CA ASN A 603 34.95 -30.10 -12.48
C ASN A 603 33.81 -30.26 -13.50
N GLY A 604 33.95 -31.20 -14.44
CA GLY A 604 32.85 -31.70 -15.27
C GLY A 604 32.27 -30.74 -16.33
N GLU A 605 31.33 -31.23 -17.13
CA GLU A 605 30.63 -30.44 -18.15
C GLU A 605 29.37 -29.79 -17.57
N LEU A 606 29.39 -28.46 -17.39
CA LEU A 606 28.21 -27.72 -16.93
C LEU A 606 27.25 -27.43 -18.09
N ARG A 607 26.05 -27.98 -17.99
CA ARG A 607 24.95 -27.76 -18.95
C ARG A 607 24.63 -26.27 -19.12
N THR A 608 24.15 -25.90 -20.31
CA THR A 608 23.61 -24.56 -20.54
C THR A 608 22.40 -24.32 -19.65
N LEU A 609 22.14 -23.06 -19.29
CA LEU A 609 20.95 -22.72 -18.51
C LEU A 609 19.67 -23.07 -19.29
N THR A 610 19.72 -22.97 -20.62
CA THR A 610 18.66 -23.46 -21.51
C THR A 610 18.37 -24.94 -21.26
N GLN A 611 19.38 -25.81 -21.24
CA GLN A 611 19.19 -27.24 -20.98
C GLN A 611 18.72 -27.51 -19.54
N LEU A 612 19.28 -26.81 -18.55
CA LEU A 612 18.87 -26.96 -17.14
C LEU A 612 17.39 -26.62 -16.92
N VAL A 613 16.88 -25.58 -17.60
CA VAL A 613 15.45 -25.23 -17.55
C VAL A 613 14.59 -26.34 -18.16
N VAL A 614 15.04 -26.97 -19.25
CA VAL A 614 14.32 -28.09 -19.89
C VAL A 614 14.33 -29.32 -18.98
N ASP A 615 15.49 -29.69 -18.44
CA ASP A 615 15.63 -30.84 -17.53
C ASP A 615 14.79 -30.66 -16.26
N MET A 616 14.70 -29.44 -15.75
CA MET A 616 13.80 -29.10 -14.65
C MET A 616 12.32 -29.28 -15.03
N CYS A 617 11.93 -28.95 -16.26
CA CYS A 617 10.57 -29.22 -16.72
C CYS A 617 10.30 -30.73 -16.77
N GLU A 618 11.26 -31.54 -17.23
CA GLU A 618 11.13 -33.01 -17.21
C GLU A 618 10.95 -33.56 -15.79
N GLU A 619 11.63 -32.98 -14.79
CA GLU A 619 11.42 -33.33 -13.38
C GLU A 619 10.01 -32.99 -12.88
N LEU A 620 9.45 -31.86 -13.34
CA LEU A 620 8.14 -31.37 -12.89
C LEU A 620 6.95 -32.03 -13.61
N PHE A 621 7.14 -32.53 -14.83
CA PHE A 621 6.05 -33.09 -15.64
C PHE A 621 5.24 -34.20 -14.95
N PRO A 622 5.84 -35.22 -14.31
CA PRO A 622 5.08 -36.31 -13.68
C PRO A 622 4.16 -35.88 -12.53
N VAL A 623 4.39 -34.69 -11.96
CA VAL A 623 3.61 -34.16 -10.83
C VAL A 623 2.81 -32.91 -11.21
N PHE A 624 2.87 -32.48 -12.48
CA PHE A 624 2.42 -31.16 -12.92
C PHE A 624 0.95 -30.88 -12.59
N SER A 625 0.06 -31.83 -12.85
CA SER A 625 -1.38 -31.68 -12.56
C SER A 625 -1.65 -31.36 -11.08
N SER A 626 -0.84 -31.86 -10.16
CA SER A 626 -0.93 -31.52 -8.73
C SER A 626 -0.38 -30.12 -8.41
N LEU A 627 0.62 -29.64 -9.17
CA LEU A 627 1.28 -28.34 -8.95
C LEU A 627 0.37 -27.16 -9.30
N VAL A 628 -0.52 -27.33 -10.27
CA VAL A 628 -1.43 -26.28 -10.73
C VAL A 628 -2.36 -25.80 -9.60
N MET A 629 -2.75 -26.70 -8.69
CA MET A 629 -3.60 -26.41 -7.53
C MET A 629 -2.81 -26.01 -6.27
N ASP A 630 -1.48 -26.10 -6.29
CA ASP A 630 -0.66 -25.81 -5.12
C ASP A 630 -0.47 -24.29 -4.93
N PRO A 631 -0.69 -23.74 -3.72
CA PRO A 631 -0.66 -22.30 -3.46
C PRO A 631 0.73 -21.66 -3.61
N PHE A 632 1.80 -22.45 -3.65
CA PHE A 632 3.16 -21.98 -3.91
C PHE A 632 3.61 -22.36 -5.32
N ALA A 633 3.48 -23.63 -5.70
CA ALA A 633 4.00 -24.13 -6.98
C ALA A 633 3.30 -23.48 -8.17
N SER A 634 2.00 -23.19 -8.09
CA SER A 634 1.29 -22.47 -9.16
C SER A 634 1.96 -21.13 -9.54
N HIS A 635 2.55 -20.41 -8.57
CA HIS A 635 3.29 -19.17 -8.85
C HIS A 635 4.62 -19.43 -9.56
N VAL A 636 5.29 -20.52 -9.19
CA VAL A 636 6.56 -20.94 -9.80
C VAL A 636 6.35 -21.40 -11.24
N ILE A 637 5.31 -22.21 -11.47
CA ILE A 637 4.89 -22.64 -12.82
C ILE A 637 4.58 -21.44 -13.71
N ARG A 638 3.84 -20.43 -13.21
CA ARG A 638 3.58 -19.21 -13.98
C ARG A 638 4.87 -18.49 -14.36
N ALA A 639 5.83 -18.35 -13.43
CA ALA A 639 7.13 -17.76 -13.73
C ALA A 639 7.94 -18.58 -14.76
N LEU A 640 7.83 -19.90 -14.71
CA LEU A 640 8.45 -20.81 -15.69
C LEU A 640 7.81 -20.69 -17.07
N LEU A 641 6.47 -20.71 -17.17
CA LEU A 641 5.75 -20.51 -18.42
C LEU A 641 6.07 -19.13 -19.06
N LEU A 642 6.29 -18.10 -18.24
CA LEU A 642 6.75 -16.78 -18.73
C LEU A 642 8.17 -16.79 -19.31
N LEU A 643 9.04 -17.68 -18.82
CA LEU A 643 10.37 -17.86 -19.37
C LEU A 643 10.32 -18.66 -20.67
N LEU A 644 9.49 -19.71 -20.71
CA LEU A 644 9.34 -20.58 -21.87
C LEU A 644 8.58 -19.93 -23.03
N SER A 645 7.51 -19.20 -22.72
CA SER A 645 6.63 -18.54 -23.69
C SER A 645 6.29 -17.11 -23.29
N PRO A 646 7.21 -16.14 -23.50
CA PRO A 646 7.03 -14.75 -23.08
C PRO A 646 5.92 -14.01 -23.85
N ASN A 647 5.57 -14.47 -25.06
CA ASN A 647 4.51 -13.86 -25.88
C ASN A 647 3.10 -14.23 -25.38
N SER A 648 2.98 -15.34 -24.66
CA SER A 648 1.69 -15.86 -24.18
C SER A 648 1.18 -15.13 -22.94
N SER A 649 1.96 -14.23 -22.35
CA SER A 649 1.52 -13.50 -21.17
C SER A 649 0.68 -12.29 -21.54
N GLN A 650 -0.63 -12.39 -21.31
CA GLN A 650 -1.39 -11.18 -21.02
C GLN A 650 -0.80 -10.53 -19.77
N GLU A 651 -0.57 -9.22 -19.78
CA GLU A 651 -0.09 -8.41 -18.65
C GLU A 651 -0.96 -8.52 -17.37
N THR A 652 -2.04 -9.31 -17.40
CA THR A 652 -3.09 -9.39 -16.40
C THR A 652 -2.89 -10.50 -15.36
N ALA A 653 -2.19 -11.60 -15.67
CA ALA A 653 -2.03 -12.71 -14.74
C ALA A 653 -0.91 -12.42 -13.71
N PRO A 654 -1.21 -12.29 -12.41
CA PRO A 654 -0.20 -11.97 -11.41
C PRO A 654 0.76 -13.15 -11.25
N VAL A 655 2.05 -12.96 -11.53
CA VAL A 655 3.09 -14.01 -11.37
C VAL A 655 3.32 -14.32 -9.89
N ARG A 656 3.24 -13.31 -9.03
CA ARG A 656 3.38 -13.42 -7.56
C ARG A 656 2.06 -13.14 -6.85
N SER A 657 1.89 -13.70 -5.65
CA SER A 657 0.74 -13.38 -4.81
C SER A 657 0.80 -11.92 -4.34
N LYS A 658 -0.36 -11.27 -4.15
CA LYS A 658 -0.44 -9.88 -3.66
C LYS A 658 0.31 -9.68 -2.33
N LYS A 659 0.28 -10.70 -1.45
CA LYS A 659 1.01 -10.71 -0.19
C LYS A 659 2.53 -10.74 -0.41
N SER A 660 3.01 -11.62 -1.29
CA SER A 660 4.43 -11.72 -1.63
C SER A 660 4.94 -10.46 -2.32
N ALA A 661 4.17 -9.89 -3.26
CA ALA A 661 4.52 -8.64 -3.93
C ALA A 661 4.64 -7.46 -2.94
N SER A 662 3.66 -7.30 -2.04
CA SER A 662 3.72 -6.27 -0.99
C SER A 662 4.84 -6.49 0.01
N TRP A 663 5.15 -7.75 0.35
CA TRP A 663 6.28 -8.08 1.22
C TRP A 663 7.61 -7.76 0.54
N LYS A 664 7.80 -8.17 -0.72
CA LYS A 664 8.99 -7.90 -1.53
C LYS A 664 9.23 -6.39 -1.70
N ALA A 665 8.17 -5.61 -1.95
CA ALA A 665 8.26 -4.14 -2.03
C ALA A 665 8.77 -3.47 -0.74
N LYS A 666 8.64 -4.13 0.43
CA LYS A 666 9.19 -3.65 1.71
C LYS A 666 10.66 -4.03 1.92
N GLN A 667 11.21 -4.99 1.17
CA GLN A 667 12.58 -5.49 1.31
C GLN A 667 13.64 -4.68 0.54
N GLY A 668 13.23 -3.58 -0.10
CA GLY A 668 14.10 -2.74 -0.94
C GLY A 668 14.16 -3.20 -2.39
N ALA A 669 14.99 -2.52 -3.19
CA ALA A 669 15.20 -2.90 -4.59
C ALA A 669 16.03 -4.18 -4.68
N LEU A 670 15.57 -5.19 -5.42
CA LEU A 670 16.40 -6.34 -5.81
C LEU A 670 16.99 -6.05 -7.19
N LYS A 671 18.21 -5.50 -7.23
CA LYS A 671 18.93 -5.15 -8.47
C LYS A 671 20.36 -5.70 -8.39
N SER A 672 21.03 -5.85 -9.53
CA SER A 672 22.46 -6.17 -9.52
C SER A 672 23.25 -5.07 -8.81
N VAL A 673 24.25 -5.44 -8.02
CA VAL A 673 25.19 -4.49 -7.41
C VAL A 673 26.20 -3.98 -8.45
N PHE A 674 26.35 -4.70 -9.56
CA PHE A 674 27.22 -4.33 -10.66
C PHE A 674 26.46 -3.48 -11.67
N LYS A 675 27.12 -2.44 -12.19
CA LYS A 675 26.62 -1.67 -13.34
C LYS A 675 26.76 -2.55 -14.59
N GLU A 676 25.68 -3.20 -15.01
CA GLU A 676 25.71 -3.95 -16.27
C GLU A 676 25.67 -3.00 -17.48
N ALA A 677 26.53 -3.26 -18.47
CA ALA A 677 26.38 -2.71 -19.80
C ALA A 677 25.20 -3.42 -20.47
N ASP A 678 24.13 -2.69 -20.77
CA ASP A 678 22.88 -3.23 -21.28
C ASP A 678 23.07 -3.76 -22.72
N ALA A 679 23.44 -5.03 -22.83
CA ALA A 679 23.67 -5.71 -24.10
C ALA A 679 22.34 -6.26 -24.65
N GLY A 680 21.57 -5.37 -25.26
CA GLY A 680 20.31 -5.58 -26.02
C GLY A 680 19.79 -7.01 -26.00
N ALA A 681 18.86 -7.31 -25.09
CA ALA A 681 18.28 -8.64 -24.98
C ALA A 681 17.50 -9.00 -26.25
N SER A 682 17.79 -10.17 -26.84
CA SER A 682 16.86 -10.79 -27.78
C SER A 682 15.64 -11.27 -26.99
N THR A 683 14.44 -10.83 -27.39
CA THR A 683 13.17 -11.17 -26.73
C THR A 683 12.63 -12.54 -27.13
N ALA A 684 13.15 -13.14 -28.20
CA ALA A 684 12.64 -14.42 -28.70
C ALA A 684 13.24 -15.61 -27.91
N PRO A 685 12.43 -16.48 -27.30
CA PRO A 685 12.91 -17.65 -26.57
C PRO A 685 13.65 -18.64 -27.48
N PRO A 686 14.49 -19.55 -26.94
CA PRO A 686 15.01 -20.70 -27.67
C PRO A 686 13.88 -21.59 -28.22
N GLU A 687 14.08 -22.22 -29.40
CA GLU A 687 13.05 -23.05 -30.04
C GLU A 687 12.59 -24.22 -29.17
N VAL A 688 13.53 -24.82 -28.41
CA VAL A 688 13.24 -25.92 -27.48
C VAL A 688 12.21 -25.51 -26.43
N PHE A 689 12.23 -24.26 -25.96
CA PHE A 689 11.29 -23.79 -24.93
C PHE A 689 9.84 -23.78 -25.43
N THR A 690 9.62 -23.54 -26.71
CA THR A 690 8.30 -23.58 -27.32
C THR A 690 7.73 -25.01 -27.27
N GLY A 691 8.55 -26.01 -27.60
CA GLY A 691 8.18 -27.42 -27.45
C GLY A 691 7.93 -27.82 -26.00
N THR A 692 8.76 -27.35 -25.06
CA THR A 692 8.56 -27.61 -23.63
C THR A 692 7.27 -26.97 -23.09
N ALA A 693 6.96 -25.73 -23.48
CA ALA A 693 5.72 -25.05 -23.10
C ALA A 693 4.47 -25.80 -23.59
N ARG A 694 4.51 -26.30 -24.83
CA ARG A 694 3.46 -27.14 -25.41
C ARG A 694 3.20 -28.39 -24.59
N ARG A 695 4.24 -29.09 -24.10
CA ARG A 695 4.08 -30.30 -23.28
C ARG A 695 3.31 -30.05 -21.99
N PHE A 696 3.41 -28.88 -21.36
CA PHE A 696 2.59 -28.54 -20.19
C PHE A 696 1.09 -28.53 -20.52
N VAL A 697 0.70 -28.00 -21.68
CA VAL A 697 -0.69 -28.01 -22.15
C VAL A 697 -1.16 -29.46 -22.39
N GLU A 698 -0.34 -30.25 -23.08
CA GLU A 698 -0.64 -31.65 -23.40
C GLU A 698 -0.80 -32.52 -22.15
N ILE A 699 0.03 -32.33 -21.12
CA ILE A 699 -0.09 -33.07 -19.85
C ILE A 699 -1.45 -32.82 -19.20
N ILE A 700 -1.88 -31.56 -19.10
CA ILE A 700 -3.20 -31.23 -18.52
C ILE A 700 -4.33 -31.78 -19.38
N ARG A 701 -4.18 -31.72 -20.71
CA ARG A 701 -5.16 -32.29 -21.65
C ARG A 701 -5.27 -33.82 -21.49
N ASN A 702 -4.17 -34.52 -21.25
CA ASN A 702 -4.14 -35.97 -21.16
C ASN A 702 -4.52 -36.50 -19.77
N GLU A 703 -4.11 -35.82 -18.69
CA GLU A 703 -4.30 -36.30 -17.32
C GLU A 703 -5.64 -35.86 -16.70
N LEU A 704 -6.18 -34.69 -17.09
CA LEU A 704 -7.43 -34.18 -16.54
C LEU A 704 -8.57 -34.33 -17.55
N GLY A 705 -9.74 -34.76 -17.08
CA GLY A 705 -10.96 -34.77 -17.86
C GLY A 705 -11.58 -33.37 -18.02
N ALA A 706 -12.64 -33.27 -18.84
CA ALA A 706 -13.34 -32.00 -19.06
C ALA A 706 -13.91 -31.39 -17.77
N ASN A 707 -14.45 -32.21 -16.86
CA ASN A 707 -15.01 -31.73 -15.59
C ASN A 707 -13.93 -31.20 -14.64
N GLU A 708 -12.77 -31.84 -14.59
CA GLU A 708 -11.63 -31.41 -13.78
C GLU A 708 -11.03 -30.12 -14.34
N THR A 709 -10.87 -30.03 -15.66
CA THR A 709 -10.45 -28.80 -16.35
C THR A 709 -11.39 -27.63 -16.04
N ARG A 710 -12.71 -27.88 -16.06
CA ARG A 710 -13.72 -26.87 -15.68
C ARG A 710 -13.67 -26.48 -14.21
N ALA A 711 -13.28 -27.39 -13.32
CA ALA A 711 -13.08 -27.08 -11.90
C ALA A 711 -11.89 -26.14 -11.70
N LEU A 712 -10.81 -26.29 -12.48
CA LEU A 712 -9.65 -25.39 -12.44
C LEU A 712 -10.03 -23.94 -12.77
N ALA A 713 -11.00 -23.73 -13.68
CA ALA A 713 -11.40 -22.40 -14.12
C ALA A 713 -11.98 -21.51 -13.00
N ALA A 714 -12.65 -22.12 -12.02
CA ALA A 714 -13.25 -21.43 -10.87
C ALA A 714 -12.35 -21.41 -9.62
N ASP A 715 -11.24 -22.17 -9.62
CA ASP A 715 -10.32 -22.23 -8.49
C ASP A 715 -9.36 -21.03 -8.47
N LYS A 716 -9.19 -20.41 -7.29
CA LYS A 716 -8.41 -19.16 -7.15
C LYS A 716 -6.90 -19.34 -7.29
N VAL A 717 -6.40 -20.57 -7.15
CA VAL A 717 -4.98 -20.91 -7.27
C VAL A 717 -4.69 -21.40 -8.69
N ALA A 718 -5.53 -22.27 -9.22
CA ALA A 718 -5.33 -22.88 -10.53
C ALA A 718 -5.75 -22.00 -11.72
N SER A 719 -6.82 -21.22 -11.61
CA SER A 719 -7.36 -20.44 -12.72
C SER A 719 -6.32 -19.51 -13.38
N PRO A 720 -5.45 -18.79 -12.65
CA PRO A 720 -4.37 -18.01 -13.28
C PRO A 720 -3.34 -18.84 -14.04
N THR A 721 -3.05 -20.07 -13.59
CA THR A 721 -2.16 -20.99 -14.29
C THR A 721 -2.83 -21.54 -15.55
N LEU A 722 -4.11 -21.90 -15.45
CA LEU A 722 -4.93 -22.31 -16.61
C LEU A 722 -5.00 -21.20 -17.65
N GLN A 723 -5.17 -19.93 -17.24
CA GLN A 723 -5.14 -18.78 -18.15
C GLN A 723 -3.84 -18.71 -18.97
N MET A 724 -2.69 -18.95 -18.34
CA MET A 724 -1.41 -19.01 -19.04
C MET A 724 -1.33 -20.22 -19.99
N LEU A 725 -1.84 -21.38 -19.58
CA LEU A 725 -1.88 -22.57 -20.45
C LEU A 725 -2.77 -22.34 -21.67
N LEU A 726 -3.93 -21.69 -21.53
CA LEU A 726 -4.79 -21.32 -22.66
C LEU A 726 -4.11 -20.32 -23.60
N ALA A 727 -3.31 -19.40 -23.07
CA ALA A 727 -2.56 -18.48 -23.90
C ALA A 727 -1.41 -19.17 -24.65
N VAL A 728 -0.73 -20.13 -24.00
CA VAL A 728 0.25 -21.01 -24.68
C VAL A 728 -0.44 -21.83 -25.77
N GLU A 729 -1.58 -22.46 -25.47
CA GLU A 729 -2.39 -23.20 -26.44
C GLU A 729 -2.76 -22.34 -27.65
N ALA A 730 -3.15 -21.07 -27.43
CA ALA A 730 -3.47 -20.12 -28.50
C ALA A 730 -2.24 -19.69 -29.31
N ASP A 731 -1.09 -19.44 -28.68
CA ASP A 731 0.15 -19.10 -29.38
C ASP A 731 0.71 -20.27 -30.20
N GLN A 732 0.44 -21.50 -29.76
CA GLN A 732 0.78 -22.73 -30.48
C GLN A 732 -0.26 -23.13 -31.54
N GLN A 733 -1.30 -22.32 -31.76
CA GLN A 733 -2.38 -22.60 -32.72
C GLN A 733 -3.13 -23.91 -32.46
N MET A 734 -3.23 -24.31 -31.19
CA MET A 734 -3.91 -25.55 -30.77
C MET A 734 -5.37 -25.32 -30.34
N THR A 735 -5.85 -24.07 -30.33
CA THR A 735 -7.19 -23.72 -29.84
C THR A 735 -8.32 -24.31 -30.70
N ASP A 736 -8.12 -24.44 -32.02
CA ASP A 736 -9.09 -24.99 -32.98
C ASP A 736 -9.19 -26.53 -32.95
N GLU A 737 -8.36 -27.19 -32.14
CA GLU A 737 -8.41 -28.64 -31.98
C GLU A 737 -9.63 -29.05 -31.14
N PRO A 738 -10.35 -30.12 -31.54
CA PRO A 738 -11.42 -30.67 -30.71
C PRO A 738 -10.88 -31.11 -29.35
N ASP A 739 -11.63 -30.86 -28.28
CA ASP A 739 -11.21 -31.19 -26.92
C ASP A 739 -9.91 -30.49 -26.48
N SER A 740 -9.59 -29.33 -27.07
CA SER A 740 -8.59 -28.39 -26.54
C SER A 740 -8.97 -27.94 -25.12
N LEU A 741 -8.02 -27.42 -24.34
CA LEU A 741 -8.31 -26.90 -23.00
C LEU A 741 -9.34 -25.77 -23.08
N MET A 742 -9.23 -24.90 -24.07
CA MET A 742 -10.21 -23.84 -24.32
C MET A 742 -11.60 -24.42 -24.63
N ASP A 743 -11.68 -25.46 -25.47
CA ASP A 743 -12.93 -26.13 -25.81
C ASP A 743 -13.59 -26.81 -24.58
N ARG A 744 -12.78 -27.46 -23.73
CA ARG A 744 -13.26 -28.07 -22.47
C ARG A 744 -13.88 -27.04 -21.53
N VAL A 745 -13.22 -25.89 -21.37
CA VAL A 745 -13.75 -24.76 -20.59
C VAL A 745 -15.02 -24.21 -21.23
N LEU A 746 -15.05 -24.10 -22.57
CA LEU A 746 -16.21 -23.63 -23.32
C LEU A 746 -17.31 -24.69 -23.54
N VAL A 747 -17.22 -25.83 -22.87
CA VAL A 747 -18.23 -26.90 -22.91
C VAL A 747 -18.45 -27.44 -24.34
N GLY A 748 -17.36 -27.64 -25.09
CA GLY A 748 -17.41 -28.22 -26.43
C GLY A 748 -17.81 -27.23 -27.53
N LEU A 749 -17.82 -25.92 -27.25
CA LEU A 749 -18.25 -24.91 -28.21
C LEU A 749 -17.35 -24.83 -29.44
N ILE A 750 -16.04 -25.01 -29.30
CA ILE A 750 -15.10 -24.97 -30.43
C ILE A 750 -15.32 -26.20 -31.32
N THR A 751 -15.47 -27.38 -30.71
CA THR A 751 -15.82 -28.60 -31.44
C THR A 751 -17.15 -28.42 -32.19
N SER A 752 -18.17 -27.87 -31.51
CA SER A 752 -19.48 -27.62 -32.11
C SER A 752 -19.41 -26.60 -33.26
N ALA A 753 -18.64 -25.52 -33.09
CA ALA A 753 -18.44 -24.48 -34.10
C ALA A 753 -17.73 -25.00 -35.36
N ARG A 754 -16.87 -26.01 -35.19
CA ARG A 754 -16.16 -26.67 -36.29
C ARG A 754 -17.09 -27.61 -37.06
N ASP A 755 -17.92 -28.35 -36.36
CA ASP A 755 -18.84 -29.33 -36.96
C ASP A 755 -20.00 -28.62 -37.70
N ASP A 756 -20.58 -27.57 -37.10
CA ASP A 756 -21.58 -26.71 -37.73
C ASP A 756 -21.37 -25.24 -37.31
N PRO A 757 -20.72 -24.41 -38.15
CA PRO A 757 -20.49 -23.00 -37.87
C PRO A 757 -21.75 -22.16 -37.68
N ASN A 758 -22.92 -22.64 -38.13
CA ASN A 758 -24.19 -21.93 -38.01
C ASN A 758 -25.03 -22.41 -36.81
N ALA A 759 -24.63 -23.50 -36.14
CA ALA A 759 -25.32 -23.98 -34.97
C ALA A 759 -25.07 -23.04 -33.78
N ILE A 760 -26.14 -22.56 -33.17
CA ILE A 760 -26.10 -21.81 -31.91
C ILE A 760 -26.49 -22.79 -30.79
N PRO A 761 -25.53 -23.43 -30.10
CA PRO A 761 -25.84 -24.36 -29.03
C PRO A 761 -26.55 -23.64 -27.88
N PRO A 762 -27.40 -24.35 -27.11
CA PRO A 762 -28.09 -23.78 -25.96
C PRO A 762 -27.07 -23.24 -24.94
N ALA A 763 -27.39 -22.08 -24.36
CA ALA A 763 -26.50 -21.43 -23.40
C ALA A 763 -26.27 -22.33 -22.16
N SER A 764 -25.01 -22.53 -21.81
CA SER A 764 -24.61 -23.33 -20.65
C SER A 764 -24.77 -22.54 -19.35
N ASP A 765 -25.39 -23.15 -18.33
CA ASP A 765 -25.48 -22.58 -16.97
C ASP A 765 -24.10 -22.37 -16.34
N TYR A 766 -23.15 -23.26 -16.64
CA TYR A 766 -21.77 -23.18 -16.19
C TYR A 766 -21.09 -21.90 -16.70
N LEU A 767 -21.14 -21.62 -18.01
CA LEU A 767 -20.56 -20.42 -18.60
C LEU A 767 -21.26 -19.14 -18.11
N ASN A 768 -22.58 -19.19 -17.93
CA ASN A 768 -23.34 -18.10 -17.32
C ASN A 768 -22.90 -17.78 -15.89
N THR A 769 -22.49 -18.80 -15.13
CA THR A 769 -21.93 -18.62 -13.80
C THR A 769 -20.51 -18.04 -13.88
N LEU A 770 -19.67 -18.57 -14.77
CA LEU A 770 -18.29 -18.09 -14.92
C LEU A 770 -18.21 -16.60 -15.31
N LEU A 771 -19.14 -16.11 -16.14
CA LEU A 771 -19.22 -14.70 -16.53
C LEU A 771 -19.36 -13.74 -15.33
N ARG A 772 -19.95 -14.22 -14.22
CA ARG A 772 -20.26 -13.41 -13.05
C ARG A 772 -19.33 -13.69 -11.87
N ASP A 773 -18.50 -14.72 -11.95
CA ASP A 773 -17.56 -15.07 -10.88
C ASP A 773 -16.25 -14.25 -10.97
N PRO A 774 -15.80 -13.61 -9.87
CA PRO A 774 -14.60 -12.78 -9.85
C PRO A 774 -13.29 -13.49 -10.21
N THR A 775 -13.24 -14.82 -10.14
CA THR A 775 -12.04 -15.61 -10.44
C THR A 775 -12.03 -15.98 -11.92
N SER A 776 -13.10 -16.60 -12.40
CA SER A 776 -13.17 -17.10 -13.78
C SER A 776 -13.44 -16.01 -14.82
N SER A 777 -13.93 -14.83 -14.42
CA SER A 777 -14.09 -13.70 -15.35
C SER A 777 -12.77 -13.33 -16.03
N HIS A 778 -11.65 -13.35 -15.30
CA HIS A 778 -10.32 -13.11 -15.89
C HIS A 778 -9.90 -14.20 -16.90
N LEU A 779 -10.27 -15.46 -16.63
CA LEU A 779 -10.07 -16.54 -17.58
C LEU A 779 -10.91 -16.32 -18.85
N LEU A 780 -12.18 -15.91 -18.69
CA LEU A 780 -13.06 -15.61 -19.81
C LEU A 780 -12.61 -14.39 -20.61
N GLU A 781 -12.03 -13.35 -19.98
CA GLU A 781 -11.37 -12.26 -20.72
C GLU A 781 -10.28 -12.81 -21.66
N CYS A 782 -9.44 -13.73 -21.17
CA CYS A 782 -8.43 -14.38 -21.99
C CYS A 782 -9.05 -15.19 -23.14
N ILE A 783 -10.03 -16.04 -22.84
CA ILE A 783 -10.72 -16.87 -23.84
C ILE A 783 -11.36 -15.99 -24.92
N VAL A 784 -12.14 -14.99 -24.54
CA VAL A 784 -12.81 -14.10 -25.49
C VAL A 784 -11.79 -13.38 -26.38
N SER A 785 -10.65 -12.97 -25.84
CA SER A 785 -9.62 -12.28 -26.61
C SER A 785 -8.82 -13.16 -27.57
N ARG A 786 -8.83 -14.49 -27.39
CA ARG A 786 -7.95 -15.43 -28.11
C ARG A 786 -8.66 -16.58 -28.82
N CYS A 787 -9.94 -16.82 -28.54
CA CYS A 787 -10.69 -17.89 -29.17
C CYS A 787 -10.83 -17.68 -30.70
N PRO A 788 -11.08 -18.74 -31.47
CA PRO A 788 -11.28 -18.64 -32.92
C PRO A 788 -12.45 -17.71 -33.28
N ASP A 789 -12.42 -17.04 -34.44
CA ASP A 789 -13.46 -16.07 -34.84
C ASP A 789 -14.86 -16.70 -34.96
N THR A 790 -14.93 -17.94 -35.43
CA THR A 790 -16.19 -18.73 -35.49
C THR A 790 -16.75 -18.98 -34.09
N SER A 791 -15.88 -19.38 -33.16
CA SER A 791 -16.23 -19.61 -31.76
C SER A 791 -16.64 -18.32 -31.04
N PHE A 792 -15.94 -17.20 -31.31
CA PHE A 792 -16.29 -15.88 -30.78
C PHE A 792 -17.68 -15.43 -31.26
N SER A 793 -18.02 -15.67 -32.54
CA SER A 793 -19.32 -15.31 -33.09
C SER A 793 -20.47 -16.03 -32.38
N ILE A 794 -20.30 -17.33 -32.10
CA ILE A 794 -21.26 -18.12 -31.31
C ILE A 794 -21.31 -17.63 -29.86
N LEU A 795 -20.14 -17.38 -29.24
CA LEU A 795 -20.09 -16.83 -27.87
C LEU A 795 -20.84 -15.49 -27.77
N TRP A 796 -20.62 -14.59 -28.72
CA TRP A 796 -21.29 -13.30 -28.81
C TRP A 796 -22.81 -13.46 -28.90
N ALA A 797 -23.27 -14.30 -29.82
CA ALA A 797 -24.69 -14.56 -30.05
C ALA A 797 -25.38 -15.22 -28.83
N SER A 798 -24.74 -16.21 -28.20
CA SER A 798 -25.34 -17.01 -27.12
C SER A 798 -25.30 -16.34 -25.75
N TYR A 799 -24.26 -15.55 -25.44
CA TYR A 799 -24.00 -15.07 -24.08
C TYR A 799 -23.97 -13.54 -23.92
N PHE A 800 -23.71 -12.78 -24.99
CA PHE A 800 -23.57 -11.32 -24.90
C PHE A 800 -24.78 -10.59 -25.50
N LYS A 801 -25.11 -10.86 -26.77
CA LYS A 801 -26.24 -10.22 -27.47
C LYS A 801 -27.55 -10.42 -26.71
N GLY A 802 -28.32 -9.34 -26.55
CA GLY A 802 -29.56 -9.32 -25.76
C GLY A 802 -29.37 -9.28 -24.24
N ASN A 803 -28.13 -9.35 -23.75
CA ASN A 803 -27.79 -9.30 -22.32
C ASN A 803 -26.85 -8.13 -21.95
N LEU A 804 -26.50 -7.27 -22.90
CA LEU A 804 -25.48 -6.23 -22.74
C LEU A 804 -25.78 -5.27 -21.58
N PRO A 805 -27.01 -4.74 -21.38
CA PRO A 805 -27.35 -3.87 -20.25
C PRO A 805 -27.04 -4.50 -18.89
N ARG A 806 -27.37 -5.79 -18.75
CA ARG A 806 -27.17 -6.56 -17.51
C ARG A 806 -25.70 -6.81 -17.25
N LEU A 807 -24.94 -7.18 -18.30
CA LEU A 807 -23.51 -7.46 -18.19
C LEU A 807 -22.70 -6.17 -17.94
N ALA A 808 -23.01 -5.09 -18.64
CA ALA A 808 -22.32 -3.80 -18.50
C ALA A 808 -22.48 -3.19 -17.10
N SER A 809 -23.66 -3.35 -16.50
CA SER A 809 -23.93 -2.88 -15.12
C SER A 809 -23.40 -3.82 -14.04
N HIS A 810 -22.91 -5.01 -14.37
CA HIS A 810 -22.51 -6.01 -13.37
C HIS A 810 -21.08 -5.74 -12.87
N PRO A 811 -20.79 -5.83 -11.55
CA PRO A 811 -19.45 -5.52 -11.00
C PRO A 811 -18.31 -6.41 -11.50
N VAL A 812 -18.63 -7.58 -12.08
CA VAL A 812 -17.66 -8.55 -12.60
C VAL A 812 -17.77 -8.70 -14.12
N ALA A 813 -18.91 -9.19 -14.63
CA ALA A 813 -19.14 -9.41 -16.06
C ALA A 813 -18.86 -8.22 -16.99
N ASN A 814 -18.86 -6.97 -16.48
CA ASN A 814 -18.49 -5.79 -17.28
C ASN A 814 -17.06 -5.90 -17.87
N PHE A 815 -16.12 -6.55 -17.16
CA PHE A 815 -14.75 -6.74 -17.65
C PHE A 815 -14.71 -7.69 -18.84
N VAL A 816 -15.41 -8.83 -18.74
CA VAL A 816 -15.52 -9.78 -19.86
C VAL A 816 -16.23 -9.16 -21.06
N LEU A 817 -17.29 -8.38 -20.83
CA LEU A 817 -17.97 -7.65 -21.89
C LEU A 817 -17.07 -6.61 -22.55
N ALA A 818 -16.34 -5.81 -21.78
CA ALA A 818 -15.39 -4.84 -22.32
C ALA A 818 -14.36 -5.55 -23.23
N LYS A 819 -13.87 -6.73 -22.82
CA LYS A 819 -12.95 -7.53 -23.63
C LYS A 819 -13.60 -8.11 -24.89
N ALA A 820 -14.86 -8.51 -24.83
CA ALA A 820 -15.62 -8.97 -26.00
C ALA A 820 -15.80 -7.85 -27.03
N LEU A 821 -16.11 -6.63 -26.58
CA LEU A 821 -16.27 -5.45 -27.44
C LEU A 821 -14.99 -5.08 -28.21
N GLU A 822 -13.80 -5.52 -27.77
CA GLU A 822 -12.58 -5.29 -28.55
C GLU A 822 -12.54 -6.09 -29.88
N ARG A 823 -13.38 -7.12 -30.02
CA ARG A 823 -13.40 -8.02 -31.19
C ARG A 823 -14.59 -7.85 -32.13
N VAL A 824 -15.68 -7.21 -31.69
CA VAL A 824 -16.91 -7.10 -32.47
C VAL A 824 -16.69 -6.36 -33.79
N ASP A 825 -17.37 -6.75 -34.87
CA ASP A 825 -17.32 -6.00 -36.12
C ASP A 825 -18.18 -4.70 -36.06
N ALA A 826 -18.20 -3.92 -37.14
CA ALA A 826 -18.94 -2.66 -37.17
C ALA A 826 -20.46 -2.84 -37.01
N PRO A 827 -21.13 -3.80 -37.69
CA PRO A 827 -22.54 -4.10 -37.43
C PRO A 827 -22.82 -4.47 -35.96
N GLN A 828 -22.04 -5.39 -35.39
CA GLN A 828 -22.19 -5.80 -33.99
C GLN A 828 -21.95 -4.65 -33.01
N LEU A 829 -21.02 -3.74 -33.32
CA LEU A 829 -20.77 -2.54 -32.52
C LEU A 829 -21.97 -1.58 -32.54
N SER A 830 -22.57 -1.36 -33.72
CA SER A 830 -23.76 -0.52 -33.86
C SER A 830 -24.95 -1.12 -33.10
N GLU A 831 -25.18 -2.44 -33.23
CA GLU A 831 -26.18 -3.16 -32.44
C GLU A 831 -25.93 -3.05 -30.93
N ALA A 832 -24.67 -3.16 -30.49
CA ALA A 832 -24.30 -3.03 -29.09
C ALA A 832 -24.56 -1.61 -28.54
N CYS A 833 -24.27 -0.57 -29.32
CA CYS A 833 -24.58 0.82 -28.97
C CYS A 833 -26.10 1.02 -28.79
N ALA A 834 -26.91 0.47 -29.70
CA ALA A 834 -28.37 0.53 -29.61
C ALA A 834 -28.90 -0.21 -28.36
N GLU A 835 -28.40 -1.41 -28.07
CA GLU A 835 -28.83 -2.19 -26.90
C GLU A 835 -28.44 -1.50 -25.57
N LEU A 836 -27.29 -0.81 -25.55
CA LEU A 836 -26.76 -0.14 -24.36
C LEU A 836 -27.27 1.30 -24.18
N HIS A 837 -28.05 1.86 -25.11
CA HIS A 837 -28.49 3.26 -25.11
C HIS A 837 -29.03 3.73 -23.75
N ASN A 838 -29.95 2.98 -23.14
CA ASN A 838 -30.56 3.32 -21.84
C ASN A 838 -29.69 2.96 -20.62
N THR A 839 -28.49 2.43 -20.83
CA THR A 839 -27.61 1.91 -19.77
C THR A 839 -26.36 2.77 -19.55
N TRP A 840 -26.01 3.62 -20.51
CA TRP A 840 -24.79 4.45 -20.46
C TRP A 840 -24.69 5.30 -19.18
N ARG A 841 -25.77 5.99 -18.80
CA ARG A 841 -25.79 6.78 -17.55
C ARG A 841 -25.52 5.93 -16.30
N LYS A 842 -26.14 4.75 -16.24
CA LYS A 842 -26.01 3.82 -15.11
C LYS A 842 -24.58 3.29 -14.95
N ILE A 843 -23.87 3.03 -16.04
CA ILE A 843 -22.48 2.56 -15.96
C ILE A 843 -21.53 3.67 -15.49
N ILE A 844 -21.79 4.94 -15.83
CA ILE A 844 -21.01 6.08 -15.31
C ILE A 844 -21.29 6.29 -13.82
N GLN A 845 -22.56 6.32 -13.40
CA GLN A 845 -22.96 6.46 -11.99
C GLN A 845 -22.36 5.37 -11.09
N THR A 846 -22.11 4.19 -11.65
CA THR A 846 -21.51 3.08 -10.93
C THR A 846 -20.00 2.95 -11.15
N SER A 847 -19.37 3.93 -11.79
CA SER A 847 -17.93 3.98 -12.10
C SER A 847 -17.40 2.80 -12.93
N ARG A 848 -18.26 2.20 -13.75
CA ARG A 848 -17.96 1.07 -14.66
C ARG A 848 -17.72 1.56 -16.08
N THR A 849 -16.76 2.46 -16.25
CA THR A 849 -16.48 3.12 -17.54
C THR A 849 -15.80 2.21 -18.57
N GLY A 850 -15.33 1.03 -18.17
CA GLY A 850 -14.57 0.12 -19.03
C GLY A 850 -15.32 -0.32 -20.29
N VAL A 851 -16.63 -0.53 -20.19
CA VAL A 851 -17.47 -0.91 -21.34
C VAL A 851 -17.54 0.22 -22.36
N LEU A 852 -17.87 1.45 -21.92
CA LEU A 852 -17.92 2.62 -22.80
C LEU A 852 -16.55 2.88 -23.45
N ARG A 853 -15.47 2.75 -22.67
CA ARG A 853 -14.11 2.87 -23.20
C ARG A 853 -13.84 1.85 -24.30
N ALA A 854 -14.15 0.57 -24.08
CA ALA A 854 -13.94 -0.48 -25.07
C ALA A 854 -14.75 -0.22 -26.35
N THR A 855 -15.99 0.27 -26.22
CA THR A 855 -16.82 0.68 -27.37
C THR A 855 -16.17 1.82 -28.15
N ILE A 856 -15.64 2.86 -27.47
CA ILE A 856 -14.92 3.99 -28.09
C ILE A 856 -13.64 3.51 -28.79
N ASP A 857 -12.81 2.74 -28.10
CA ASP A 857 -11.55 2.22 -28.62
C ASP A 857 -11.81 1.33 -29.85
N ARG A 858 -12.87 0.52 -29.83
CA ARG A 858 -13.27 -0.31 -30.97
C ARG A 858 -13.77 0.52 -32.15
N ALA A 859 -14.60 1.53 -31.91
CA ALA A 859 -15.05 2.46 -32.95
C ALA A 859 -13.86 3.17 -33.62
N ALA A 860 -12.86 3.60 -32.83
CA ALA A 860 -11.64 4.21 -33.34
C ALA A 860 -10.81 3.22 -34.19
N ALA A 861 -10.67 1.97 -33.76
CA ALA A 861 -9.96 0.93 -34.49
C ALA A 861 -10.63 0.56 -35.83
N LEU A 862 -11.97 0.45 -35.83
CA LEU A 862 -12.77 0.15 -37.02
C LEU A 862 -12.97 1.36 -37.93
N LYS A 863 -12.75 2.58 -37.42
CA LYS A 863 -13.11 3.85 -38.07
C LYS A 863 -14.59 3.88 -38.48
N ALA A 864 -15.45 3.36 -37.61
CA ALA A 864 -16.89 3.23 -37.81
C ALA A 864 -17.66 3.56 -36.52
N CYS A 865 -18.97 3.74 -36.62
CA CYS A 865 -19.89 4.00 -35.51
C CYS A 865 -19.61 5.28 -34.69
N GLY A 866 -18.94 6.28 -35.27
CA GLY A 866 -18.56 7.48 -34.52
C GLY A 866 -19.75 8.33 -34.06
N ALA A 867 -20.83 8.39 -34.85
CA ALA A 867 -22.06 9.10 -34.48
C ALA A 867 -22.74 8.43 -33.27
N GLU A 868 -22.78 7.09 -33.26
CA GLU A 868 -23.31 6.30 -32.16
C GLU A 868 -22.47 6.46 -30.89
N ILE A 869 -21.14 6.64 -31.02
CA ILE A 869 -20.27 6.96 -29.87
C ILE A 869 -20.55 8.36 -29.33
N GLU A 870 -20.71 9.36 -30.19
CA GLU A 870 -21.10 10.71 -29.75
C GLU A 870 -22.42 10.68 -28.98
N GLU A 871 -23.42 9.97 -29.51
CA GLU A 871 -24.70 9.77 -28.83
C GLU A 871 -24.51 9.04 -27.50
N ALA A 872 -23.76 7.94 -27.46
CA ALA A 872 -23.49 7.18 -26.24
C ALA A 872 -22.84 8.04 -25.15
N VAL A 873 -21.87 8.89 -25.50
CA VAL A 873 -21.23 9.82 -24.56
C VAL A 873 -22.20 10.90 -24.12
N SER A 874 -22.97 11.49 -25.04
CA SER A 874 -24.00 12.47 -24.70
C SER A 874 -25.03 11.90 -23.73
N THR A 875 -25.54 10.69 -23.97
CA THR A 875 -26.47 9.99 -23.07
C THR A 875 -25.82 9.60 -21.73
N ALA A 876 -24.54 9.21 -21.74
CA ALA A 876 -23.81 8.84 -20.53
C ALA A 876 -23.68 10.00 -19.53
N PHE A 877 -23.45 11.21 -20.06
CA PHE A 877 -23.17 12.42 -19.28
C PHE A 877 -24.32 13.44 -19.25
N ASP A 878 -25.46 13.12 -19.88
CA ASP A 878 -26.64 14.00 -19.98
C ASP A 878 -26.33 15.35 -20.65
N ILE A 879 -25.61 15.30 -21.77
CA ILE A 879 -25.19 16.47 -22.57
C ILE A 879 -26.09 16.57 -23.79
N ASN A 880 -27.04 17.49 -23.75
CA ASN A 880 -28.11 17.61 -24.74
C ASN A 880 -28.05 18.93 -25.53
N THR A 881 -27.40 19.96 -25.00
CA THR A 881 -27.32 21.30 -25.60
C THR A 881 -25.91 21.66 -26.11
N PRO A 882 -25.78 22.57 -27.09
CA PRO A 882 -24.48 23.08 -27.54
C PRO A 882 -23.67 23.74 -26.42
N GLU A 883 -24.33 24.39 -25.46
CA GLU A 883 -23.72 24.99 -24.28
C GLU A 883 -23.18 23.93 -23.33
N GLU A 884 -23.92 22.84 -23.09
CA GLU A 884 -23.45 21.71 -22.28
C GLU A 884 -22.30 20.96 -22.94
N ARG A 885 -22.23 20.91 -24.29
CA ARG A 885 -21.09 20.31 -25.00
C ARG A 885 -19.76 20.97 -24.64
N LYS A 886 -19.75 22.27 -24.32
CA LYS A 886 -18.55 22.98 -23.84
C LYS A 886 -18.06 22.44 -22.50
N MET A 887 -18.95 21.88 -21.69
CA MET A 887 -18.67 21.31 -20.36
C MET A 887 -18.27 19.82 -20.41
N LEU A 888 -18.12 19.22 -21.59
CA LEU A 888 -17.79 17.79 -21.75
C LEU A 888 -16.53 17.39 -20.96
N ILE A 889 -15.40 18.08 -21.15
CA ILE A 889 -14.15 17.72 -20.45
C ILE A 889 -14.32 17.76 -18.93
N PRO A 890 -14.84 18.85 -18.32
CA PRO A 890 -15.14 18.87 -16.89
C PRO A 890 -16.04 17.72 -16.43
N CYS A 891 -17.10 17.41 -17.18
CA CYS A 891 -18.05 16.33 -16.88
C CYS A 891 -17.37 14.96 -16.92
N VAL A 892 -16.66 14.65 -18.01
CA VAL A 892 -15.99 13.36 -18.20
C VAL A 892 -14.85 13.18 -17.22
N LEU A 893 -14.02 14.20 -16.98
CA LEU A 893 -12.93 14.12 -16.00
C LEU A 893 -13.44 13.80 -14.59
N ARG A 894 -14.62 14.30 -14.20
CA ARG A 894 -15.21 14.09 -12.87
C ARG A 894 -16.22 12.96 -12.81
N LEU A 895 -16.56 12.34 -13.94
CA LEU A 895 -17.64 11.36 -14.07
C LEU A 895 -19.00 11.90 -13.56
N GLN A 896 -19.30 13.16 -13.86
CA GLN A 896 -20.50 13.89 -13.40
C GLN A 896 -21.26 14.48 -14.59
N THR A 897 -22.56 14.72 -14.43
CA THR A 897 -23.35 15.48 -15.41
C THR A 897 -23.17 17.00 -15.24
N PRO A 898 -23.56 17.83 -16.23
CA PRO A 898 -23.50 19.29 -16.11
C PRO A 898 -24.20 19.85 -14.86
N GLN A 899 -25.32 19.24 -14.44
CA GLN A 899 -26.11 19.68 -13.28
C GLN A 899 -25.49 19.27 -11.93
N GLU A 900 -24.67 18.22 -11.93
CA GLU A 900 -23.97 17.68 -10.76
C GLU A 900 -22.61 18.34 -10.51
N LEU A 901 -22.15 19.17 -11.47
CA LEU A 901 -20.83 19.79 -11.48
C LEU A 901 -20.70 20.91 -10.44
N LYS A 902 -20.59 20.54 -9.15
CA LYS A 902 -20.46 21.48 -8.03
C LYS A 902 -19.04 21.48 -7.47
N HIS A 903 -18.51 20.31 -7.10
CA HIS A 903 -17.11 20.10 -6.69
C HIS A 903 -16.72 18.62 -6.92
N GLY A 904 -15.47 18.35 -7.33
CA GLY A 904 -14.98 16.99 -7.55
C GLY A 904 -13.56 16.93 -8.12
N GLU A 905 -12.78 15.94 -7.68
CA GLU A 905 -11.44 15.69 -8.21
C GLU A 905 -11.48 14.99 -9.58
N THR A 906 -10.45 15.21 -10.38
CA THR A 906 -10.30 14.54 -11.68
C THR A 906 -10.01 13.05 -11.49
N THR A 907 -10.82 12.21 -12.12
CA THR A 907 -10.69 10.75 -12.08
C THR A 907 -9.76 10.23 -13.18
N VAL A 908 -9.08 9.11 -12.91
CA VAL A 908 -8.26 8.41 -13.92
C VAL A 908 -9.14 7.85 -15.04
N GLN A 909 -10.30 7.30 -14.69
CA GLN A 909 -11.27 6.72 -15.60
C GLN A 909 -11.77 7.76 -16.61
N GLY A 910 -12.12 8.96 -16.15
CA GLY A 910 -12.53 10.08 -16.98
C GLY A 910 -11.43 10.52 -17.95
N ALA A 911 -10.19 10.67 -17.44
CA ALA A 911 -9.05 11.01 -18.28
C ALA A 911 -8.77 9.96 -19.37
N VAL A 912 -8.90 8.66 -19.05
CA VAL A 912 -8.71 7.58 -20.03
C VAL A 912 -9.82 7.55 -21.08
N LEU A 913 -11.07 7.84 -20.71
CA LEU A 913 -12.16 8.01 -21.68
C LEU A 913 -11.86 9.14 -22.68
N LEU A 914 -11.43 10.31 -22.20
CA LEU A 914 -11.08 11.44 -23.07
C LEU A 914 -9.90 11.12 -24.00
N GLN A 915 -8.88 10.42 -23.50
CA GLN A 915 -7.77 9.94 -24.33
C GLN A 915 -8.26 9.02 -25.46
N SER A 916 -9.25 8.18 -25.18
CA SER A 916 -9.84 7.26 -26.17
C SER A 916 -10.67 8.03 -27.20
N LEU A 917 -11.47 9.02 -26.76
CA LEU A 917 -12.26 9.88 -27.64
C LEU A 917 -11.37 10.70 -28.60
N LEU A 918 -10.22 11.17 -28.14
CA LEU A 918 -9.26 11.91 -28.99
C LEU A 918 -8.63 11.05 -30.10
N ARG A 919 -8.78 9.72 -30.05
CA ARG A 919 -8.32 8.81 -31.12
C ARG A 919 -9.38 8.56 -32.20
N LEU A 920 -10.62 9.01 -32.00
CA LEU A 920 -11.63 8.95 -33.04
C LEU A 920 -11.23 9.85 -34.23
N PRO A 921 -11.59 9.47 -35.48
CA PRO A 921 -11.40 10.32 -36.65
C PRO A 921 -12.36 11.51 -36.64
N GLU A 922 -12.01 12.55 -37.40
CA GLU A 922 -12.91 13.68 -37.67
C GLU A 922 -14.19 13.18 -38.37
N PRO A 923 -15.40 13.68 -38.03
CA PRO A 923 -15.70 14.79 -37.10
C PRO A 923 -15.79 14.41 -35.62
N HIS A 924 -15.70 13.13 -35.28
CA HIS A 924 -16.07 12.59 -33.98
C HIS A 924 -15.06 12.83 -32.85
N ASN A 925 -13.98 13.56 -33.07
CA ASN A 925 -13.12 14.07 -31.99
C ASN A 925 -13.29 15.58 -31.76
N GLN A 926 -14.03 16.29 -32.63
CA GLN A 926 -14.13 17.74 -32.58
C GLN A 926 -14.85 18.22 -31.32
N PHE A 927 -15.89 17.52 -30.87
CA PHE A 927 -16.64 17.94 -29.67
C PHE A 927 -15.78 17.93 -28.38
N VAL A 928 -14.74 17.08 -28.31
CA VAL A 928 -13.73 17.12 -27.23
C VAL A 928 -12.81 18.33 -27.38
N ILE A 929 -12.36 18.60 -28.60
CA ILE A 929 -11.46 19.72 -28.92
C ILE A 929 -12.18 21.06 -28.67
N GLU A 930 -13.45 21.18 -29.04
CA GLU A 930 -14.29 22.35 -28.81
C GLU A 930 -14.50 22.60 -27.32
N SER A 931 -14.80 21.55 -26.54
CA SER A 931 -14.87 21.66 -25.08
C SER A 931 -13.55 22.17 -24.50
N LEU A 932 -12.39 21.64 -24.94
CA LEU A 932 -11.08 22.07 -24.44
C LEU A 932 -10.81 23.56 -24.76
N ASN A 933 -11.11 23.97 -25.99
CA ASN A 933 -10.93 25.35 -26.44
C ASN A 933 -11.87 26.34 -25.74
N SER A 934 -12.99 25.86 -25.18
CA SER A 934 -13.94 26.69 -24.45
C SER A 934 -13.57 26.89 -22.97
N LEU A 935 -12.61 26.13 -22.44
CA LEU A 935 -12.19 26.24 -21.05
C LEU A 935 -11.37 27.51 -20.79
N PRO A 936 -11.58 28.19 -19.64
CA PRO A 936 -10.68 29.23 -19.18
C PRO A 936 -9.25 28.70 -19.00
N MET A 937 -8.25 29.53 -19.28
CA MET A 937 -6.83 29.13 -19.17
C MET A 937 -6.47 28.62 -17.77
N GLU A 938 -7.07 29.17 -16.71
CA GLU A 938 -6.89 28.69 -15.34
C GLU A 938 -7.27 27.21 -15.18
N ASP A 939 -8.36 26.77 -15.82
CA ASP A 939 -8.82 25.39 -15.75
C ASP A 939 -7.96 24.48 -16.64
N VAL A 940 -7.48 24.98 -17.78
CA VAL A 940 -6.51 24.26 -18.61
C VAL A 940 -5.20 24.03 -17.85
N LEU A 941 -4.72 25.03 -17.10
CA LEU A 941 -3.55 24.90 -16.22
C LEU A 941 -3.80 23.88 -15.11
N LYS A 942 -4.96 23.90 -14.44
CA LYS A 942 -5.34 22.89 -13.44
C LYS A 942 -5.31 21.47 -14.03
N ILE A 943 -5.80 21.29 -15.26
CA ILE A 943 -5.74 20.00 -15.97
C ILE A 943 -4.29 19.62 -16.26
N ALA A 944 -3.47 20.56 -16.75
CA ALA A 944 -2.06 20.33 -17.07
C ALA A 944 -1.18 20.00 -15.85
N HIS A 945 -1.52 20.53 -14.67
CA HIS A 945 -0.85 20.25 -13.40
C HIS A 945 -1.39 19.01 -12.69
N HIS A 946 -2.47 18.39 -13.21
CA HIS A 946 -3.04 17.18 -12.62
C HIS A 946 -2.46 15.90 -13.23
N ALA A 947 -2.14 14.91 -12.39
CA ALA A 947 -1.49 13.66 -12.81
C ALA A 947 -2.30 12.85 -13.84
N ALA A 948 -3.63 12.82 -13.71
CA ALA A 948 -4.51 12.19 -14.70
C ALA A 948 -4.91 13.15 -15.82
N GLY A 949 -5.08 14.44 -15.52
CA GLY A 949 -5.59 15.44 -16.46
C GLY A 949 -4.60 15.75 -17.58
N SER A 950 -3.32 15.89 -17.22
CA SER A 950 -2.21 16.12 -18.16
C SER A 950 -2.14 15.08 -19.28
N ARG A 951 -2.49 13.82 -18.99
CA ARG A 951 -2.50 12.73 -19.98
C ARG A 951 -3.51 12.93 -21.10
N VAL A 952 -4.58 13.70 -20.86
CA VAL A 952 -5.52 14.09 -21.91
C VAL A 952 -4.87 15.06 -22.89
N LEU A 953 -4.06 15.99 -22.37
CA LEU A 953 -3.33 16.97 -23.19
C LEU A 953 -2.20 16.30 -23.97
N ASP A 954 -1.55 15.30 -23.37
CA ASP A 954 -0.59 14.43 -24.07
C ASP A 954 -1.26 13.74 -25.26
N ALA A 955 -2.41 13.08 -25.03
CA ALA A 955 -3.13 12.39 -26.09
C ALA A 955 -3.63 13.34 -27.19
N LEU A 956 -3.98 14.59 -26.86
CA LEU A 956 -4.33 15.61 -27.86
C LEU A 956 -3.15 15.88 -28.81
N LEU A 957 -1.94 16.02 -28.28
CA LEU A 957 -0.73 16.29 -29.06
C LEU A 957 -0.24 15.05 -29.82
N ASP A 958 -0.33 13.88 -29.21
CA ASP A 958 0.20 12.62 -29.76
C ASP A 958 -0.76 11.95 -30.75
N SER A 959 -2.09 12.18 -30.64
CA SER A 959 -3.08 11.50 -31.49
C SER A 959 -2.95 11.88 -32.97
N PRO A 960 -2.85 10.92 -33.90
CA PRO A 960 -2.74 11.22 -35.33
C PRO A 960 -4.06 11.72 -35.95
N THR A 961 -5.20 11.51 -35.29
CA THR A 961 -6.51 11.92 -35.80
C THR A 961 -6.90 13.35 -35.41
N VAL A 962 -6.19 13.96 -34.47
CA VAL A 962 -6.42 15.36 -34.07
C VAL A 962 -5.81 16.29 -35.14
N PRO A 963 -6.60 17.22 -35.73
CA PRO A 963 -6.09 18.12 -36.76
C PRO A 963 -4.88 18.96 -36.29
N LEU A 964 -3.86 19.09 -37.15
CA LEU A 964 -2.66 19.89 -36.83
C LEU A 964 -2.99 21.34 -36.45
N LYS A 965 -4.05 21.92 -37.05
CA LYS A 965 -4.54 23.25 -36.71
C LYS A 965 -5.00 23.34 -35.25
N ALA A 966 -5.72 22.34 -34.76
CA ALA A 966 -6.19 22.28 -33.37
C ALA A 966 -5.01 22.14 -32.39
N LYS A 967 -4.04 21.27 -32.69
CA LYS A 967 -2.81 21.13 -31.89
C LYS A 967 -2.02 22.44 -31.82
N ARG A 968 -1.86 23.12 -32.96
CA ARG A 968 -1.19 24.43 -33.04
C ARG A 968 -1.93 25.51 -32.25
N GLN A 969 -3.26 25.54 -32.31
CA GLN A 969 -4.09 26.46 -31.54
C GLN A 969 -3.95 26.22 -30.03
N PHE A 970 -3.95 24.95 -29.60
CA PHE A 970 -3.73 24.57 -28.20
C PHE A 970 -2.35 24.99 -27.69
N VAL A 971 -1.28 24.77 -28.45
CA VAL A 971 0.07 25.24 -28.07
C VAL A 971 0.12 26.77 -27.98
N LEU A 972 -0.53 27.47 -28.90
CA LEU A 972 -0.58 28.93 -28.88
C LEU A 972 -1.41 29.51 -27.74
N SER A 973 -2.39 28.78 -27.19
CA SER A 973 -3.22 29.30 -26.11
C SER A 973 -2.42 29.53 -24.83
N PHE A 974 -1.36 28.76 -24.58
CA PHE A 974 -0.46 28.94 -23.43
C PHE A 974 0.50 30.13 -23.54
N ILE A 975 0.52 30.85 -24.67
CA ILE A 975 1.34 32.07 -24.79
C ILE A 975 0.93 33.06 -23.68
N GLY A 976 1.93 33.58 -22.96
CA GLY A 976 1.73 34.40 -21.76
C GLY A 976 1.56 33.61 -20.47
N HIS A 977 1.27 32.30 -20.52
CA HIS A 977 1.03 31.43 -19.36
C HIS A 977 2.05 30.27 -19.23
N TYR A 978 2.98 30.12 -20.19
CA TYR A 978 3.99 29.07 -20.16
C TYR A 978 4.82 29.04 -18.87
N HIS A 979 5.08 30.21 -18.27
CA HIS A 979 5.83 30.30 -17.02
C HIS A 979 5.09 29.63 -15.85
N LEU A 980 3.75 29.77 -15.80
CA LEU A 980 2.89 29.08 -14.83
C LEU A 980 2.77 27.59 -15.15
N LEU A 981 2.70 27.23 -16.44
CA LEU A 981 2.63 25.84 -16.87
C LEU A 981 3.85 25.05 -16.41
N VAL A 982 5.06 25.58 -16.62
CA VAL A 982 6.31 24.84 -16.37
C VAL A 982 6.86 24.97 -14.95
N ASP A 983 6.31 25.87 -14.14
CA ASP A 983 6.61 25.96 -12.70
C ASP A 983 5.84 24.92 -11.87
N ASP A 984 5.68 23.72 -12.42
CA ASP A 984 5.02 22.59 -11.78
C ASP A 984 5.70 21.27 -12.18
N ARG A 985 5.63 20.27 -11.29
CA ARG A 985 6.21 18.94 -11.53
C ARG A 985 5.61 18.26 -12.77
N ILE A 986 4.31 18.39 -12.97
CA ILE A 986 3.56 17.71 -14.04
C ILE A 986 3.46 18.63 -15.26
N GLY A 987 3.14 19.90 -15.03
CA GLY A 987 3.01 20.90 -16.09
C GLY A 987 4.30 21.14 -16.86
N SER A 988 5.48 21.04 -16.24
CA SER A 988 6.77 21.09 -16.97
C SER A 988 6.86 20.05 -18.08
N ARG A 989 6.33 18.84 -17.87
CA ARG A 989 6.28 17.78 -18.89
C ARG A 989 5.32 18.09 -20.03
N VAL A 990 4.17 18.70 -19.71
CA VAL A 990 3.22 19.20 -20.72
C VAL A 990 3.88 20.32 -21.55
N GLY A 991 4.62 21.23 -20.89
CA GLY A 991 5.42 22.27 -21.55
C GLY A 991 6.48 21.70 -22.50
N ASP A 992 7.24 20.69 -22.06
CA ASP A 992 8.22 19.99 -22.90
C ASP A 992 7.57 19.33 -24.13
N ARG A 993 6.39 18.72 -23.98
CA ARG A 993 5.62 18.18 -25.12
C ARG A 993 5.17 19.25 -26.09
N CYS A 994 4.63 20.37 -25.60
CA CYS A 994 4.28 21.52 -26.43
C CYS A 994 5.50 22.03 -27.21
N TRP A 995 6.67 22.07 -26.55
CA TRP A 995 7.94 22.45 -27.18
C TRP A 995 8.38 21.44 -28.25
N ALA A 996 8.26 20.14 -27.98
CA ALA A 996 8.62 19.07 -28.91
C ALA A 996 7.75 19.06 -30.17
N PHE A 997 6.44 19.32 -30.04
CA PHE A 997 5.51 19.45 -31.16
C PHE A 997 5.80 20.68 -32.04
N SER A 998 6.31 21.77 -31.44
CA SER A 998 6.44 23.07 -32.10
C SER A 998 7.48 23.08 -33.22
N ASP A 999 7.11 23.68 -34.37
CA ASP A 999 8.07 24.06 -35.42
C ASP A 999 8.99 25.21 -34.94
N THR A 1000 10.04 25.52 -35.71
CA THR A 1000 11.00 26.57 -35.33
C THR A 1000 10.31 27.92 -35.07
N TYR A 1001 9.24 28.22 -35.81
CA TYR A 1001 8.47 29.45 -35.67
C TYR A 1001 7.67 29.51 -34.36
N LEU A 1002 6.95 28.44 -34.01
CA LEU A 1002 6.21 28.29 -32.76
C LEU A 1002 7.17 28.32 -31.57
N LYS A 1003 8.29 27.60 -31.66
CA LYS A 1003 9.35 27.64 -30.64
C LYS A 1003 9.84 29.07 -30.39
N GLU A 1004 10.08 29.83 -31.45
CA GLU A 1004 10.50 31.24 -31.32
C GLU A 1004 9.44 32.07 -30.59
N LYS A 1005 8.15 31.89 -30.93
CA LYS A 1005 7.05 32.59 -30.23
C LYS A 1005 6.97 32.24 -28.74
N ILE A 1006 7.05 30.95 -28.41
CA ILE A 1006 7.04 30.46 -27.02
C ILE A 1006 8.22 31.07 -26.27
N ALA A 1007 9.43 30.95 -26.81
CA ALA A 1007 10.64 31.47 -26.18
C ALA A 1007 10.59 33.00 -25.99
N ARG A 1008 10.14 33.76 -27.00
CA ARG A 1008 9.97 35.22 -26.87
C ARG A 1008 8.98 35.61 -25.77
N SER A 1009 7.89 34.85 -25.61
CA SER A 1009 6.91 35.11 -24.55
C SER A 1009 7.46 34.93 -23.12
N LEU A 1010 8.58 34.23 -22.97
CA LEU A 1010 9.20 33.91 -21.69
C LEU A 1010 10.40 34.78 -21.34
N ILE A 1011 10.82 35.69 -22.23
CA ILE A 1011 11.98 36.59 -21.99
C ILE A 1011 11.81 37.39 -20.69
N GLN A 1012 10.62 37.96 -20.45
CA GLN A 1012 10.35 38.74 -19.24
C GLN A 1012 10.33 37.89 -17.96
N GLN A 1013 10.14 36.57 -18.09
CA GLN A 1013 10.02 35.62 -16.99
C GLN A 1013 11.29 34.76 -16.84
N GLU A 1014 12.39 35.11 -17.49
CA GLU A 1014 13.64 34.32 -17.47
C GLU A 1014 14.19 34.15 -16.05
N GLN A 1015 14.22 35.24 -15.27
CA GLN A 1015 14.68 35.20 -13.88
C GLN A 1015 13.77 34.36 -12.99
N PHE A 1016 12.44 34.49 -13.17
CA PHE A 1016 11.45 33.67 -12.47
C PHE A 1016 11.69 32.17 -12.75
N LEU A 1017 11.83 31.80 -14.03
CA LEU A 1017 12.07 30.41 -14.42
C LEU A 1017 13.42 29.86 -13.94
N ALA A 1018 14.46 30.70 -13.89
CA ALA A 1018 15.76 30.28 -13.34
C ALA A 1018 15.68 29.96 -11.84
N GLY A 1019 14.82 30.66 -11.09
CA GLY A 1019 14.55 30.41 -9.67
C GLY A 1019 13.58 29.25 -9.41
N SER A 1020 12.76 28.88 -10.40
CA SER A 1020 11.83 27.76 -10.30
C SER A 1020 12.53 26.42 -10.15
N TYR A 1021 11.96 25.54 -9.32
CA TYR A 1021 12.50 24.19 -9.10
C TYR A 1021 12.40 23.31 -10.37
N PHE A 1022 11.32 23.46 -11.15
CA PHE A 1022 11.06 22.69 -12.38
C PHE A 1022 11.31 23.52 -13.65
N GLY A 1023 10.88 24.77 -13.67
CA GLY A 1023 10.95 25.67 -14.82
C GLY A 1023 12.38 25.94 -15.31
N LYS A 1024 13.39 25.83 -14.45
CA LYS A 1024 14.80 26.03 -14.83
C LYS A 1024 15.28 25.07 -15.92
N TYR A 1025 14.75 23.85 -15.96
CA TYR A 1025 15.11 22.87 -16.99
C TYR A 1025 14.51 23.25 -18.34
N PHE A 1026 13.26 23.69 -18.34
CA PHE A 1026 12.60 24.23 -19.52
C PHE A 1026 13.33 25.47 -20.04
N ALA A 1027 13.68 26.42 -19.16
CA ALA A 1027 14.44 27.61 -19.52
C ALA A 1027 15.79 27.30 -20.18
N ARG A 1028 16.50 26.27 -19.70
CA ARG A 1028 17.74 25.78 -20.33
C ARG A 1028 17.52 25.30 -21.76
N ASN A 1029 16.38 24.64 -22.03
CA ASN A 1029 16.02 24.17 -23.37
C ASN A 1029 15.70 25.33 -24.34
N LEU A 1030 15.18 26.45 -23.83
CA LEU A 1030 14.85 27.63 -24.62
C LEU A 1030 16.09 28.38 -25.11
N ASN A 1031 17.15 28.42 -24.30
CA ASN A 1031 18.36 29.22 -24.57
C ASN A 1031 18.03 30.69 -24.94
N LEU A 1032 17.32 31.36 -24.03
CA LEU A 1032 16.79 32.72 -24.23
C LEU A 1032 17.89 33.75 -24.49
N TYR A 1033 19.05 33.59 -23.85
CA TYR A 1033 20.23 34.42 -24.07
C TYR A 1033 20.65 34.46 -25.56
N LEU A 1034 20.74 33.29 -26.21
CA LEU A 1034 21.12 33.25 -27.63
C LEU A 1034 20.02 33.85 -28.50
N LEU A 1035 18.74 33.61 -28.19
CA LEU A 1035 17.64 34.20 -28.94
C LEU A 1035 17.63 35.74 -28.88
N GLN A 1036 17.98 36.33 -27.74
CA GLN A 1036 18.04 37.79 -27.58
C GLN A 1036 19.21 38.43 -28.35
N ARG A 1037 20.39 37.79 -28.36
CA ARG A 1037 21.59 38.36 -28.98
C ARG A 1037 21.77 38.00 -30.45
N ARG A 1038 21.45 36.77 -30.81
CA ARG A 1038 21.71 36.17 -32.13
C ARG A 1038 20.52 35.29 -32.54
N PRO A 1039 19.37 35.88 -32.90
CA PRO A 1039 18.16 35.13 -33.23
C PRO A 1039 18.34 34.20 -34.42
N ASP A 1040 19.18 34.54 -35.40
CA ASP A 1040 19.42 33.69 -36.56
C ASP A 1040 20.24 32.44 -36.22
N GLU A 1041 21.27 32.56 -35.38
CA GLU A 1041 22.00 31.39 -34.85
C GLU A 1041 21.09 30.50 -34.00
N TRP A 1042 20.19 31.10 -33.22
CA TRP A 1042 19.19 30.37 -32.44
C TRP A 1042 18.22 29.58 -33.34
N ARG A 1043 17.70 30.20 -34.41
CA ARG A 1043 16.82 29.53 -35.39
C ARG A 1043 17.53 28.35 -36.05
N THR A 1044 18.79 28.53 -36.44
CA THR A 1044 19.62 27.46 -37.02
C THR A 1044 19.83 26.33 -36.01
N MET A 1045 20.12 26.63 -34.74
CA MET A 1045 20.26 25.62 -33.70
C MET A 1045 18.97 24.80 -33.52
N GLN A 1046 17.82 25.47 -33.41
CA GLN A 1046 16.54 24.79 -33.21
C GLN A 1046 16.10 23.99 -34.44
N THR A 1047 16.40 24.49 -35.64
CA THR A 1047 16.11 23.78 -36.90
C THR A 1047 17.01 22.56 -37.07
N ASN A 1048 18.30 22.66 -36.74
CA ASN A 1048 19.23 21.54 -36.80
C ASN A 1048 18.92 20.47 -35.73
N ARG A 1049 18.35 20.85 -34.58
CA ARG A 1049 17.81 19.89 -33.59
C ARG A 1049 16.60 19.10 -34.12
N ASN A 1050 15.88 19.63 -35.12
CA ASN A 1050 14.67 19.06 -35.68
C ASN A 1050 14.89 18.25 -36.98
N ARG A 1051 16.11 18.22 -37.58
CA ARG A 1051 16.38 17.38 -38.76
C ARG A 1051 16.47 15.89 -38.35
N PRO A 1052 15.65 14.99 -38.91
CA PRO A 1052 16.05 13.59 -39.02
C PRO A 1052 17.33 13.56 -39.86
N MET A 1053 18.28 12.70 -39.50
CA MET A 1053 19.58 12.58 -40.17
C MET A 1053 19.38 12.10 -41.63
N GLU A 1054 19.15 13.01 -42.57
CA GLU A 1054 19.13 12.72 -44.00
C GLU A 1054 20.58 12.67 -44.52
N THR A 1055 20.93 11.49 -45.04
CA THR A 1055 22.14 11.19 -45.79
C THR A 1055 22.25 12.09 -47.03
N LEU A 1056 23.11 13.11 -46.95
CA LEU A 1056 23.61 13.79 -48.14
C LEU A 1056 24.71 12.92 -48.77
N THR A 1057 24.41 12.41 -49.95
CA THR A 1057 25.36 11.80 -50.87
C THR A 1057 26.06 12.93 -51.63
N GLU A 1058 27.33 13.19 -51.30
CA GLU A 1058 28.25 13.88 -52.21
C GLU A 1058 29.52 13.03 -52.37
N THR A 1059 29.77 12.62 -53.61
CA THR A 1059 30.97 11.92 -54.08
C THR A 1059 32.13 12.92 -54.29
N PRO A 1060 33.38 12.42 -54.37
CA PRO A 1060 34.47 12.98 -53.56
C PRO A 1060 35.53 13.74 -54.37
N ARG A 1061 36.35 14.56 -53.68
CA ARG A 1061 37.73 14.84 -54.09
C ARG A 1061 38.70 14.73 -52.92
N GLY A 1062 39.33 13.55 -52.86
CA GLY A 1062 40.71 13.24 -52.47
C GLY A 1062 41.27 13.72 -51.12
N PRO A 1063 41.85 12.79 -50.34
CA PRO A 1063 43.27 12.93 -50.06
C PRO A 1063 44.05 11.60 -50.13
N VAL A 1064 45.35 11.69 -50.45
CA VAL A 1064 46.27 10.55 -50.54
C VAL A 1064 46.94 10.29 -49.18
N ALA A 1065 46.83 9.02 -48.75
CA ALA A 1065 47.65 8.19 -47.84
C ALA A 1065 47.90 8.74 -46.40
N GLU A 1066 47.59 8.03 -45.31
CA GLU A 1066 48.26 6.81 -44.83
C GLU A 1066 47.51 6.15 -43.63
N THR A 1067 47.60 4.82 -43.58
CA THR A 1067 47.57 3.88 -42.43
C THR A 1067 46.39 3.82 -41.43
N ALA A 1068 45.47 2.90 -41.75
CA ALA A 1068 44.84 1.83 -40.96
C ALA A 1068 44.75 1.91 -39.40
N ALA A 1069 43.52 2.14 -38.91
CA ALA A 1069 42.97 1.55 -37.68
C ALA A 1069 41.43 1.41 -37.85
N GLY A 1070 40.92 0.17 -37.86
CA GLY A 1070 39.51 -0.13 -38.16
C GLY A 1070 38.69 -0.44 -36.90
N SER A 1071 37.85 0.52 -36.49
CA SER A 1071 36.74 0.32 -35.55
C SER A 1071 35.41 0.28 -36.33
N GLU A 1072 34.65 -0.82 -36.27
CA GLU A 1072 33.32 -0.88 -36.85
C GLU A 1072 32.25 -0.36 -35.87
N ARG A 1073 31.54 0.70 -36.28
CA ARG A 1073 30.36 1.27 -35.61
C ARG A 1073 29.08 0.74 -36.28
N HIS A 1074 28.27 -0.01 -35.52
CA HIS A 1074 26.90 -0.37 -35.92
C HIS A 1074 25.86 0.68 -35.47
N LYS A 1075 24.91 0.95 -36.39
CA LYS A 1075 23.73 1.82 -36.26
C LYS A 1075 22.91 1.57 -34.99
N ARG A 1076 22.62 2.63 -34.22
CA ARG A 1076 21.60 2.63 -33.16
C ARG A 1076 20.20 2.82 -33.74
N LYS A 1077 19.37 1.79 -33.56
CA LYS A 1077 17.92 1.78 -33.76
C LYS A 1077 17.28 2.51 -32.57
N ARG A 1078 16.30 3.36 -32.84
CA ARG A 1078 15.59 4.22 -31.89
C ARG A 1078 14.66 3.34 -31.04
N ASP A 1079 14.92 3.25 -29.74
CA ASP A 1079 14.04 2.61 -28.76
C ASP A 1079 13.58 3.64 -27.71
N GLY A 1080 12.35 3.46 -27.22
CA GLY A 1080 11.59 4.43 -26.43
C GLY A 1080 12.30 4.84 -25.14
N GLY A 1081 12.59 6.14 -25.03
CA GLY A 1081 13.39 6.70 -23.94
C GLY A 1081 12.70 6.59 -22.59
N GLY A 1082 13.44 6.01 -21.62
CA GLY A 1082 13.24 6.26 -20.21
C GLY A 1082 13.56 7.72 -19.88
N ASP A 1083 12.78 8.29 -18.95
CA ASP A 1083 12.82 9.68 -18.53
C ASP A 1083 14.11 10.01 -17.76
N GLU A 1084 15.14 10.43 -18.50
CA GLU A 1084 16.43 10.92 -18.00
C GLU A 1084 16.27 11.99 -16.89
N ILE A 1085 15.18 12.77 -16.94
CA ILE A 1085 14.83 13.79 -15.94
C ILE A 1085 14.31 13.16 -14.64
N ASP A 1086 13.49 12.11 -14.68
CA ASP A 1086 13.01 11.45 -13.45
C ASP A 1086 14.12 10.61 -12.80
N GLU A 1087 15.06 10.08 -13.60
CA GLU A 1087 16.27 9.43 -13.11
C GLU A 1087 17.24 10.45 -12.49
N LEU A 1088 17.45 11.62 -13.13
CA LEU A 1088 18.25 12.72 -12.58
C LEU A 1088 17.64 13.30 -11.30
N PHE A 1089 16.32 13.42 -11.20
CA PHE A 1089 15.65 13.89 -9.99
C PHE A 1089 15.54 12.81 -8.90
N GLY A 1090 15.37 11.54 -9.29
CA GLY A 1090 15.43 10.41 -8.36
C GLY A 1090 16.81 10.23 -7.73
N ALA A 1091 17.87 10.57 -8.47
CA ALA A 1091 19.26 10.51 -8.01
C ALA A 1091 19.75 11.79 -7.30
N ALA A 1092 19.33 12.98 -7.73
CA ALA A 1092 19.77 14.25 -7.14
C ALA A 1092 18.95 14.67 -5.90
N MET A 1093 17.70 14.22 -5.77
CA MET A 1093 16.93 14.34 -4.53
C MET A 1093 17.17 13.10 -3.69
N GLY A 1094 18.33 13.05 -3.04
CA GLY A 1094 18.54 12.17 -1.90
C GLY A 1094 17.31 12.25 -0.99
N LYS A 1095 16.76 11.09 -0.61
CA LYS A 1095 15.61 11.01 0.31
C LYS A 1095 16.02 11.49 1.69
N LYS A 1096 16.15 12.80 1.89
CA LYS A 1096 16.18 13.52 3.17
C LYS A 1096 16.29 15.03 2.95
N VAL A 1097 15.49 15.75 3.75
CA VAL A 1097 15.59 17.17 4.17
C VAL A 1097 14.68 18.19 3.48
N LYS A 1098 13.55 18.42 4.15
CA LYS A 1098 13.01 19.69 4.68
C LYS A 1098 13.45 21.01 3.99
N ARG A 1099 12.46 21.73 3.45
CA ARG A 1099 12.51 23.20 3.31
C ARG A 1099 11.77 23.83 4.49
N ALA A 1100 12.53 24.39 5.42
CA ALA A 1100 12.10 25.48 6.28
C ALA A 1100 12.60 26.79 5.67
N ALA A 1101 11.76 27.82 5.80
CA ALA A 1101 12.05 29.26 5.76
C ALA A 1101 12.72 29.84 4.51
N LEU A 1102 11.91 30.55 3.72
CA LEU A 1102 12.20 31.90 3.23
C LEU A 1102 10.86 32.65 3.20
N ARG A 1103 10.70 33.60 4.13
CA ARG A 1103 9.66 34.63 4.10
C ARG A 1103 10.13 35.71 3.12
N ASP A 1104 9.24 36.20 2.27
CA ASP A 1104 9.34 37.54 1.72
C ASP A 1104 8.05 38.31 2.02
N VAL A 1105 8.28 39.58 2.31
CA VAL A 1105 7.36 40.59 2.83
C VAL A 1105 6.50 41.13 1.69
N GLU A 1106 5.17 41.10 1.84
CA GLU A 1106 4.25 41.89 1.00
C GLU A 1106 4.11 43.31 1.57
N VAL A 1107 4.25 44.30 0.68
CA VAL A 1107 3.85 45.69 0.90
C VAL A 1107 2.45 45.87 0.30
N ASP A 1108 1.49 46.26 1.15
CA ASP A 1108 0.10 46.56 0.79
C ASP A 1108 -0.14 48.09 0.71
N PRO A 1109 -0.74 48.63 -0.36
CA PRO A 1109 -1.07 50.04 -0.44
C PRO A 1109 -2.53 50.32 -0.03
N LYS A 1110 -2.69 50.96 1.15
CA LYS A 1110 -3.60 52.09 1.50
C LYS A 1110 -4.38 51.88 2.80
N SER A 1111 -4.06 52.70 3.81
CA SER A 1111 -5.00 53.67 4.39
C SER A 1111 -4.31 54.57 5.43
N VAL A 1112 -4.61 55.86 5.36
CA VAL A 1112 -4.11 56.95 6.21
C VAL A 1112 -4.90 56.93 7.55
N PRO A 1113 -4.24 57.15 8.71
CA PRO A 1113 -4.46 58.42 9.42
C PRO A 1113 -3.21 59.01 10.11
N SER A 1114 -3.36 60.29 10.42
CA SER A 1114 -2.45 61.29 10.99
C SER A 1114 -1.70 60.95 12.30
N GLY A 1115 -0.49 61.52 12.46
CA GLY A 1115 -0.07 62.16 13.72
C GLY A 1115 1.33 61.86 14.28
N LYS A 1116 2.29 62.78 14.01
CA LYS A 1116 3.46 63.25 14.80
C LYS A 1116 4.32 62.28 15.68
N GLY A 1117 5.64 62.32 15.45
CA GLY A 1117 6.66 62.49 16.51
C GLY A 1117 7.80 61.45 16.64
N ASP A 1118 9.03 61.90 16.32
CA ASP A 1118 10.38 61.55 16.83
C ASP A 1118 11.10 60.20 16.57
N GLU A 1119 12.16 60.34 15.76
CA GLU A 1119 13.59 59.99 15.95
C GLU A 1119 14.13 58.54 16.04
N ASP A 1120 15.36 58.44 15.51
CA ASP A 1120 16.04 57.34 14.84
C ASP A 1120 17.29 56.95 15.64
N VAL A 1121 17.37 55.71 16.17
CA VAL A 1121 18.51 55.24 17.01
C VAL A 1121 19.07 53.87 16.59
N GLY A 1122 18.50 53.22 15.56
CA GLY A 1122 18.91 51.85 15.18
C GLY A 1122 20.09 51.77 14.21
N LEU A 1123 20.23 52.73 13.29
CA LEU A 1123 21.15 52.61 12.15
C LEU A 1123 22.61 52.96 12.45
N ALA A 1124 22.88 53.72 13.52
CA ALA A 1124 24.23 54.15 13.88
C ALA A 1124 25.10 53.03 14.47
N ASN A 1125 24.48 52.02 15.10
CA ASN A 1125 25.22 50.95 15.81
C ASN A 1125 25.75 49.85 14.88
N VAL A 1126 25.13 49.67 13.71
CA VAL A 1126 25.55 48.63 12.74
C VAL A 1126 26.71 49.11 11.85
N ILE A 1127 26.79 50.42 11.59
CA ILE A 1127 27.87 51.02 10.81
C ILE A 1127 29.17 51.16 11.63
N GLY A 1128 29.07 51.16 12.98
CA GLY A 1128 30.23 51.15 13.88
C GLY A 1128 30.95 49.81 13.95
N ALA A 1129 30.23 48.69 13.87
CA ALA A 1129 30.82 47.35 14.02
C ALA A 1129 31.63 46.90 12.78
N ILE A 1130 31.35 47.46 11.61
CA ILE A 1130 32.06 47.17 10.35
C ILE A 1130 33.41 47.94 10.26
N ARG A 1131 33.66 48.90 11.16
CA ARG A 1131 34.90 49.71 11.20
C ARG A 1131 35.92 49.29 12.26
N ALA A 1132 35.69 48.21 13.01
CA ALA A 1132 36.57 47.79 14.11
C ALA A 1132 37.02 46.32 14.00
N ALA A 1133 37.88 46.01 13.01
CA ALA A 1133 38.89 44.96 13.17
C ALA A 1133 40.07 45.19 12.21
N PRO A 1134 41.34 45.02 12.64
CA PRO A 1134 42.48 45.74 12.07
C PRO A 1134 43.15 45.03 10.89
N ALA A 1135 43.79 45.86 10.08
CA ALA A 1135 44.70 45.55 8.99
C ALA A 1135 46.14 45.23 9.47
N GLU A 1136 46.93 44.76 8.50
CA GLU A 1136 48.40 44.62 8.42
C GLU A 1136 48.99 43.25 8.84
N GLY A 1137 49.83 42.58 8.03
CA GLY A 1137 50.31 42.89 6.69
C GLY A 1137 51.55 42.08 6.28
N LYS A 1138 51.90 42.21 5.00
CA LYS A 1138 53.20 41.92 4.33
C LYS A 1138 53.54 40.43 4.14
N LYS A 1139 54.20 39.97 3.06
CA LYS A 1139 54.72 40.55 1.81
C LYS A 1139 55.08 39.40 0.85
N HIS A 1140 54.96 39.70 -0.45
CA HIS A 1140 55.58 39.15 -1.66
C HIS A 1140 56.40 37.84 -1.69
N GLY A 1141 56.15 37.04 -2.73
CA GLY A 1141 57.13 36.12 -3.33
C GLY A 1141 56.63 35.41 -4.59
N ARG A 1142 57.17 35.79 -5.76
CA ARG A 1142 56.94 35.17 -7.08
C ARG A 1142 57.61 33.78 -7.20
N ARG A 1143 57.04 32.91 -8.04
CA ARG A 1143 57.62 32.13 -9.18
C ARG A 1143 57.28 30.64 -9.17
N LYS A 1144 56.92 30.17 -10.39
CA LYS A 1144 57.18 28.88 -11.07
C LYS A 1144 57.00 27.60 -10.23
N GLY A 1145 56.22 26.61 -10.62
CA GLY A 1145 56.02 26.06 -11.95
C GLY A 1145 56.41 24.58 -11.87
N ASP A 1146 55.43 23.70 -12.04
CA ASP A 1146 55.44 22.42 -12.77
C ASP A 1146 54.01 21.87 -12.76
#